data_AF-A0A3E4WB02-F1
#
_entry.id   AF-A0A3E4WB02-F1
#
_cell.length_a   1.000
_cell.length_b   1.000
_cell.length_c   1.000
_cell.angle_alpha   90.00
_cell.angle_beta   90.00
_cell.angle_gamma   90.00
#
_symmetry.space_group_name_H-M   'P 1'
#
loop_
_entity.id
_entity.type
_entity.pdbx_description
1 polymer ?
#
loop_
_entity_poly.entity_id
_entity_poly.type
_entity_poly.pdbx_seq_one_letter_code
_entity_poly.pdbx_strand_id
1 'polypeptide(L)'
;MDSKLQVRGDFYSSTIQDDMGNFSFGSKLFEAPYAELTANGYFFNEVEGELSSGTLSLRALVDLSDKTTVNVNVLTHLKYQRVQKLVEGGMSFKEANTQAQKELFTAFGLQKYEDKDASSLSIIGGTDESAALIAISSLLIVARSEAALTEYLAKLCKEFGDNGAFTESTRQQMEEDRNALAGQLSAVRNHVIDRYEEIGLPIEVKELAYFFDWDNDGVAGNETLQEGQTVTLETTELQVPNQGGNYTIKITSPVPVYLEPLISEDDESYPPLISDDYFSTNIYEGLADASVSLEKSLENNVLTINVSPLNSRTSKEASVKVYDCMGNEVGEVKIVQEGNPDMPLPKLGETGKTVVAGFALELAKAFSQWSLMEQYYHYNKEANLVSQYISPDATIISDIWNSFYRANRMNLMFKEAEAKQLGVYQSYFDVWNALYYYYMVVAWGDVPYVDSTDFGVAGGSSIFKTSQSEIFSRLIKELQEAMDNLEEKKNESLRDVNDFFFVSRDVARILLADIYMYQGNYLQAESLLAKVISGGFYMLDSSNYNQKETITDLYNNGSGTETILAVRNGVMTRSNISLGVPSLVPLMTYTDVLLSYAECLCKNGRTSDAEIQLNKLVTAKELQLSGVTVLDKIKSARLQLTLYCDVNFAFLKRTGLAKEVYGVENYRLLLPIPQRDVIAGGISQNTGY
;
A
#
# COMPACT_ATOMS: atom_id res chain seq x y z
N MET A 1 67.51 1.98 25.60
CA MET A 1 68.23 0.91 24.86
C MET A 1 69.28 1.56 23.96
N ASP A 2 70.39 0.88 23.67
CA ASP A 2 71.33 1.37 22.66
C ASP A 2 70.79 1.20 21.23
N SER A 3 71.57 1.62 20.23
CA SER A 3 71.18 1.54 18.81
C SER A 3 71.05 0.10 18.28
N LYS A 4 71.42 -0.92 19.07
CA LYS A 4 71.22 -2.34 18.77
C LYS A 4 70.06 -2.94 19.59
N LEU A 5 69.21 -2.09 20.17
CA LEU A 5 68.11 -2.46 21.06
C LEU A 5 68.55 -3.26 22.29
N GLN A 6 69.83 -3.18 22.69
CA GLN A 6 70.27 -3.79 23.94
C GLN A 6 69.86 -2.90 25.11
N VAL A 7 69.27 -3.50 26.13
CA VAL A 7 68.90 -2.80 27.36
C VAL A 7 70.18 -2.29 28.04
N ARG A 8 70.28 -0.97 28.17
CA ARG A 8 71.39 -0.27 28.85
C ARG A 8 70.97 0.47 30.12
N GLY A 9 69.67 0.69 30.33
CA GLY A 9 69.14 1.57 31.36
C GLY A 9 68.17 0.91 32.34
N ASP A 10 67.54 1.74 33.16
CA ASP A 10 66.60 1.34 34.22
C ASP A 10 65.17 1.08 33.71
N PHE A 11 64.44 0.25 34.46
CA PHE A 11 63.01 0.01 34.25
C PHE A 11 62.18 1.03 35.04
N TYR A 12 61.23 1.68 34.36
CA TYR A 12 60.30 2.63 34.96
C TYR A 12 58.87 2.10 34.82
N SER A 13 58.07 2.25 35.87
CA SER A 13 56.63 1.96 35.84
C SER A 13 55.83 3.19 36.28
N SER A 14 54.66 3.36 35.67
CA SER A 14 53.66 4.36 36.00
C SER A 14 52.28 3.75 35.79
N THR A 15 51.24 4.39 36.31
CA THR A 15 49.84 4.08 36.00
C THR A 15 49.31 5.05 34.95
N ILE A 16 48.30 4.59 34.19
CA ILE A 16 47.46 5.46 33.35
C ILE A 16 46.71 6.43 34.28
N GLN A 17 46.66 7.70 33.90
CA GLN A 17 46.22 8.81 34.76
C GLN A 17 44.77 9.22 34.51
N ASP A 18 44.22 8.93 33.33
CA ASP A 18 42.86 9.28 32.93
C ASP A 18 42.29 8.31 31.87
N ASP A 19 41.02 8.48 31.55
CA ASP A 19 40.29 7.69 30.56
C ASP A 19 40.75 7.92 29.11
N MET A 20 41.65 8.89 28.88
CA MET A 20 42.29 9.12 27.58
C MET A 20 43.56 8.28 27.39
N GLY A 21 43.97 7.53 28.42
CA GLY A 21 45.18 6.72 28.36
C GLY A 21 46.47 7.49 28.67
N ASN A 22 46.39 8.72 29.21
CA ASN A 22 47.58 9.53 29.45
C ASN A 22 48.46 8.91 30.56
N PHE A 23 49.77 8.99 30.38
CA PHE A 23 50.75 8.56 31.38
C PHE A 23 51.93 9.53 31.41
N SER A 24 52.63 9.59 32.54
CA SER A 24 53.83 10.43 32.67
C SER A 24 54.88 9.75 33.54
N PHE A 25 56.12 9.72 33.05
CA PHE A 25 57.28 9.33 33.83
C PHE A 25 57.98 10.52 34.49
N GLY A 26 57.43 11.74 34.36
CA GLY A 26 58.10 12.98 34.74
C GLY A 26 59.37 13.26 33.92
N SER A 27 60.23 14.16 34.40
CA SER A 27 61.52 14.42 33.78
C SER A 27 62.49 13.28 34.08
N LYS A 28 62.93 12.57 33.02
CA LYS A 28 63.93 11.50 33.10
C LYS A 28 65.11 11.80 32.18
N LEU A 29 66.29 11.39 32.61
CA LEU A 29 67.49 11.42 31.77
C LEU A 29 67.72 10.01 31.25
N PHE A 30 67.79 9.87 29.93
CA PHE A 30 68.06 8.60 29.27
C PHE A 30 69.45 8.63 28.64
N GLU A 31 70.22 7.56 28.83
CA GLU A 31 71.56 7.42 28.25
C GLU A 31 71.54 7.23 26.73
N ALA A 32 70.40 6.83 26.19
CA ALA A 32 70.18 6.63 24.76
C ALA A 32 68.71 6.92 24.43
N PRO A 33 68.41 7.35 23.19
CA PRO A 33 67.09 7.86 22.84
C PRO A 33 66.03 6.78 22.59
N TYR A 34 66.40 5.49 22.59
CA TYR A 34 65.46 4.41 22.27
C TYR A 34 64.82 3.81 23.52
N ALA A 35 63.51 3.63 23.51
CA ALA A 35 62.75 3.05 24.62
C ALA A 35 61.82 1.91 24.16
N GLU A 36 61.67 0.91 25.03
CA GLU A 36 60.64 -0.12 24.94
C GLU A 36 59.53 0.28 25.91
N LEU A 37 58.32 0.43 25.39
CA LEU A 37 57.14 0.74 26.17
C LEU A 37 56.24 -0.49 26.20
N THR A 38 55.73 -0.82 27.37
CA THR A 38 54.69 -1.85 27.54
C THR A 38 53.51 -1.24 28.27
N ALA A 39 52.34 -1.28 27.64
CA ALA A 39 51.07 -0.88 28.23
C ALA A 39 50.26 -2.15 28.54
N ASN A 40 49.72 -2.25 29.76
CA ASN A 40 48.88 -3.36 30.18
C ASN A 40 47.62 -2.80 30.85
N GLY A 41 46.43 -3.16 30.37
CA GLY A 41 45.19 -2.65 30.94
C GLY A 41 43.95 -3.12 30.20
N TYR A 42 42.80 -2.74 30.73
CA TYR A 42 41.52 -2.85 30.02
C TYR A 42 41.50 -1.86 28.86
N PHE A 43 40.73 -2.18 27.82
CA PHE A 43 40.56 -1.34 26.64
C PHE A 43 39.07 -1.14 26.36
N PHE A 44 38.73 -0.06 25.65
CA PHE A 44 37.39 0.11 25.13
C PHE A 44 37.24 -0.75 23.88
N ASN A 45 36.29 -1.67 23.86
CA ASN A 45 35.97 -2.48 22.69
C ASN A 45 35.04 -1.66 21.79
N GLU A 46 35.59 -1.04 20.76
CA GLU A 46 34.84 -0.17 19.85
C GLU A 46 33.80 -0.92 19.00
N VAL A 47 33.93 -2.24 18.84
CA VAL A 47 32.94 -3.06 18.13
C VAL A 47 31.70 -3.29 19.00
N GLU A 48 31.89 -3.62 20.28
CA GLU A 48 30.78 -3.90 21.22
C GLU A 48 30.26 -2.64 21.93
N GLY A 49 31.00 -1.53 21.92
CA GLY A 49 30.62 -0.29 22.59
C GLY A 49 30.82 -0.29 24.11
N GLU A 50 31.56 -1.27 24.64
CA GLU A 50 31.73 -1.47 26.09
C GLU A 50 33.21 -1.60 26.48
N LEU A 51 33.52 -1.40 27.77
CA LEU A 51 34.85 -1.70 28.30
C LEU A 51 35.11 -3.20 28.34
N SER A 52 36.34 -3.61 28.01
CA SER A 52 36.75 -5.00 28.05
C SER A 52 36.63 -5.61 29.46
N SER A 53 36.29 -6.89 29.53
CA SER A 53 36.22 -7.72 30.73
C SER A 53 37.59 -8.25 31.19
N GLY A 54 38.61 -8.12 30.36
CA GLY A 54 39.97 -8.59 30.54
C GLY A 54 41.00 -7.64 29.91
N THR A 55 42.27 -7.85 30.26
CA THR A 55 43.35 -6.91 29.95
C THR A 55 44.15 -7.33 28.72
N LEU A 56 44.59 -6.34 27.94
CA LEU A 56 45.51 -6.52 26.81
C LEU A 56 46.90 -5.97 27.15
N SER A 57 47.94 -6.58 26.58
CA SER A 57 49.34 -6.14 26.69
C SER A 57 49.85 -5.69 25.32
N LEU A 58 50.11 -4.39 25.17
CA LEU A 58 50.67 -3.81 23.95
C LEU A 58 52.10 -3.35 24.20
N ARG A 59 52.91 -3.37 23.13
CA ARG A 59 54.33 -3.02 23.17
C ARG A 59 54.68 -2.06 22.06
N ALA A 60 55.65 -1.17 22.30
CA ALA A 60 56.17 -0.28 21.28
C ALA A 60 57.68 -0.12 21.45
N LEU A 61 58.39 0.00 20.32
CA LEU A 61 59.75 0.52 20.28
C LEU A 61 59.72 1.92 19.71
N VAL A 62 60.29 2.89 20.44
CA VAL A 62 60.22 4.31 20.08
C VAL A 62 61.59 4.98 20.14
N ASP A 63 61.82 5.93 19.24
CA ASP A 63 62.88 6.94 19.34
C ASP A 63 62.30 8.19 20.01
N LEU A 64 62.91 8.60 21.12
CA LEU A 64 62.52 9.74 21.95
C LEU A 64 63.37 10.99 21.66
N SER A 65 64.27 10.97 20.68
CA SER A 65 65.22 12.07 20.40
C SER A 65 64.53 13.42 20.14
N ASP A 66 63.37 13.39 19.48
CA ASP A 66 62.62 14.57 19.02
C ASP A 66 61.14 14.55 19.43
N LYS A 67 60.76 13.69 20.39
CA LYS A 67 59.35 13.49 20.79
C LYS A 67 59.08 13.90 22.22
N THR A 68 58.03 14.69 22.41
CA THR A 68 57.50 15.02 23.74
C THR A 68 56.38 14.08 24.19
N THR A 69 55.73 13.40 23.24
CA THR A 69 54.61 12.47 23.47
C THR A 69 54.74 11.27 22.55
N VAL A 70 54.40 10.09 23.07
CA VAL A 70 54.38 8.81 22.33
C VAL A 70 53.17 8.00 22.75
N ASN A 71 52.53 7.37 21.77
CA ASN A 71 51.38 6.48 21.95
C ASN A 71 51.81 5.01 21.82
N VAL A 72 51.19 4.16 22.63
CA VAL A 72 51.23 2.70 22.47
C VAL A 72 49.87 2.26 21.95
N ASN A 73 49.83 1.69 20.75
CA ASN A 73 48.61 1.24 20.08
C ASN A 73 48.84 -0.07 19.32
N VAL A 74 47.78 -0.63 18.72
CA VAL A 74 47.84 -1.90 17.99
C VAL A 74 48.87 -1.89 16.85
N LEU A 75 49.03 -0.78 16.14
CA LEU A 75 50.04 -0.66 15.06
C LEU A 75 51.47 -0.74 15.60
N THR A 76 51.76 -0.04 16.70
CA THR A 76 53.08 -0.10 17.35
C THR A 76 53.41 -1.51 17.84
N HIS A 77 52.39 -2.25 18.30
CA HIS A 77 52.53 -3.63 18.76
C HIS A 77 52.80 -4.59 17.61
N LEU A 78 52.05 -4.50 16.52
CA LEU A 78 52.21 -5.36 15.35
C LEU A 78 53.61 -5.25 14.73
N LYS A 79 54.15 -4.02 14.60
CA LYS A 79 55.51 -3.83 14.05
C LYS A 79 56.64 -4.16 15.03
N TYR A 80 56.35 -4.37 16.31
CA TYR A 80 57.35 -4.51 17.38
C TYR A 80 58.44 -5.55 17.05
N GLN A 81 58.03 -6.79 16.75
CA GLN A 81 58.98 -7.87 16.46
C GLN A 81 59.73 -7.67 15.14
N ARG A 82 59.08 -7.03 14.16
CA ARG A 82 59.69 -6.75 12.86
C ARG A 82 60.85 -5.76 12.99
N VAL A 83 60.68 -4.70 13.78
CA VAL A 83 61.75 -3.74 14.05
C VAL A 83 62.94 -4.40 14.75
N GLN A 84 62.69 -5.27 15.74
CA GLN A 84 63.77 -6.00 16.43
C GLN A 84 64.61 -6.84 15.45
N LYS A 85 63.94 -7.62 14.60
CA LYS A 85 64.61 -8.50 13.63
C LYS A 85 65.41 -7.74 12.58
N LEU A 86 64.90 -6.61 12.09
CA LEU A 86 65.62 -5.76 11.13
C LEU A 86 66.88 -5.15 11.76
N VAL A 87 66.81 -4.73 13.03
CA VAL A 87 67.98 -4.23 13.77
C VAL A 87 68.98 -5.35 14.06
N GLU A 88 68.52 -6.55 14.43
CA GLU A 88 69.38 -7.74 14.57
C GLU A 88 70.07 -8.11 13.25
N GLY A 89 69.37 -7.90 12.13
CA GLY A 89 69.89 -8.03 10.77
C GLY A 89 70.87 -6.94 10.35
N GLY A 90 71.14 -5.95 11.20
CA GLY A 90 72.16 -4.92 11.00
C GLY A 90 71.65 -3.56 10.53
N MET A 91 70.33 -3.36 10.38
CA MET A 91 69.77 -2.04 10.06
C MET A 91 69.86 -1.10 11.27
N SER A 92 69.95 0.21 11.01
CA SER A 92 69.74 1.19 12.08
C SER A 92 68.28 1.16 12.55
N PHE A 93 68.02 1.58 13.79
CA PHE A 93 66.66 1.66 14.32
C PHE A 93 65.72 2.47 13.41
N LYS A 94 66.21 3.61 12.89
CA LYS A 94 65.41 4.48 12.03
C LYS A 94 65.01 3.77 10.73
N GLU A 95 65.96 3.13 10.05
CA GLU A 95 65.70 2.38 8.82
C GLU A 95 64.76 1.20 9.07
N ALA A 96 65.01 0.44 10.14
CA ALA A 96 64.18 -0.69 10.55
C ALA A 96 62.73 -0.26 10.86
N ASN A 97 62.54 0.85 11.59
CA ASN A 97 61.22 1.37 11.93
C ASN A 97 60.47 1.89 10.69
N THR A 98 61.15 2.62 9.79
CA THR A 98 60.57 3.09 8.53
C THR A 98 60.15 1.91 7.64
N GLN A 99 61.01 0.90 7.49
CA GLN A 99 60.68 -0.27 6.69
C GLN A 99 59.52 -1.08 7.28
N ALA A 100 59.57 -1.39 8.58
CA ALA A 100 58.50 -2.15 9.24
C ALA A 100 57.15 -1.41 9.20
N GLN A 101 57.17 -0.08 9.27
CA GLN A 101 55.96 0.73 9.17
C GLN A 101 55.36 0.70 7.76
N LYS A 102 56.20 0.89 6.74
CA LYS A 102 55.79 0.78 5.34
C LYS A 102 55.17 -0.59 5.06
N GLU A 103 55.88 -1.65 5.42
CA GLU A 103 55.40 -3.04 5.30
C GLU A 103 54.04 -3.23 6.00
N LEU A 104 53.86 -2.68 7.20
CA LEU A 104 52.63 -2.84 7.97
C LEU A 104 51.44 -2.12 7.32
N PHE A 105 51.62 -0.84 6.94
CA PHE A 105 50.54 -0.10 6.27
C PHE A 105 50.19 -0.71 4.92
N THR A 106 51.16 -1.17 4.13
CA THR A 106 50.89 -1.90 2.89
C THR A 106 50.12 -3.19 3.15
N ALA A 107 50.39 -3.91 4.24
CA ALA A 107 49.66 -5.15 4.57
C ALA A 107 48.15 -4.94 4.84
N PHE A 108 47.74 -3.70 5.15
CA PHE A 108 46.34 -3.29 5.33
C PHE A 108 45.81 -2.44 4.16
N GLY A 109 46.53 -2.32 3.04
CA GLY A 109 46.14 -1.49 1.90
C GLY A 109 46.28 0.02 2.11
N LEU A 110 46.95 0.43 3.18
CA LEU A 110 46.98 1.80 3.70
C LEU A 110 48.32 2.51 3.42
N GLN A 111 49.03 2.15 2.34
CA GLN A 111 50.34 2.73 1.97
C GLN A 111 50.37 4.27 1.90
N LYS A 112 49.22 4.94 1.67
CA LYS A 112 49.13 6.41 1.74
C LYS A 112 49.56 7.00 3.10
N TYR A 113 49.57 6.18 4.15
CA TYR A 113 49.96 6.57 5.51
C TYR A 113 51.35 6.05 5.93
N GLU A 114 52.16 5.51 5.01
CA GLU A 114 53.46 4.87 5.34
C GLU A 114 54.47 5.80 6.05
N ASP A 115 54.39 7.11 5.79
CA ASP A 115 55.28 8.13 6.38
C ASP A 115 54.82 8.59 7.78
N LYS A 116 53.67 8.12 8.27
CA LYS A 116 53.08 8.55 9.54
C LYS A 116 53.51 7.62 10.66
N ASP A 117 54.34 8.11 11.58
CA ASP A 117 54.84 7.29 12.68
C ASP A 117 53.69 6.75 13.53
N ALA A 118 53.50 5.43 13.56
CA ALA A 118 52.46 4.76 14.34
C ALA A 118 52.43 5.19 15.81
N SER A 119 53.58 5.55 16.39
CA SER A 119 53.66 6.04 17.78
C SER A 119 53.13 7.47 17.99
N SER A 120 52.74 8.17 16.91
CA SER A 120 52.07 9.47 16.97
C SER A 120 50.55 9.36 16.84
N LEU A 121 50.03 8.22 16.39
CA LEU A 121 48.60 8.01 16.12
C LEU A 121 47.83 7.80 17.43
N SER A 122 46.65 8.41 17.50
CA SER A 122 45.71 8.30 18.61
C SER A 122 44.28 8.21 18.08
N ILE A 123 43.45 7.37 18.72
CA ILE A 123 42.04 7.18 18.32
C ILE A 123 41.19 8.44 18.50
N ILE A 124 41.60 9.36 19.39
CA ILE A 124 40.90 10.64 19.63
C ILE A 124 41.37 11.79 18.72
N GLY A 125 42.28 11.54 17.77
CA GLY A 125 42.91 12.60 17.00
C GLY A 125 42.02 13.27 15.95
N GLY A 126 40.90 12.65 15.54
CA GLY A 126 40.00 13.17 14.51
C GLY A 126 40.59 13.29 13.11
N THR A 127 41.73 12.66 12.87
CA THR A 127 42.45 12.67 11.60
C THR A 127 42.19 11.40 10.78
N ASP A 128 42.56 11.41 9.51
CA ASP A 128 42.53 10.21 8.68
C ASP A 128 43.43 9.12 9.26
N GLU A 129 44.58 9.48 9.85
CA GLU A 129 45.46 8.53 10.52
C GLU A 129 44.82 7.93 11.79
N SER A 130 44.00 8.72 12.50
CA SER A 130 43.19 8.23 13.64
C SER A 130 42.13 7.24 13.19
N ALA A 131 41.42 7.54 12.10
CA ALA A 131 40.41 6.65 11.55
C ALA A 131 41.01 5.36 10.97
N ALA A 132 42.20 5.44 10.36
CA ALA A 132 42.96 4.26 9.94
C ALA A 132 43.34 3.37 11.13
N LEU A 133 43.75 3.97 12.25
CA LEU A 133 44.04 3.24 13.49
C LEU A 133 42.78 2.57 14.05
N ILE A 134 41.65 3.27 14.08
CA ILE A 134 40.36 2.72 14.54
C ILE A 134 39.94 1.57 13.63
N ALA A 135 39.94 1.75 12.30
CA ALA A 135 39.57 0.71 11.34
C ALA A 135 40.39 -0.57 11.52
N ILE A 136 41.72 -0.47 11.64
CA ILE A 136 42.58 -1.63 11.89
C ILE A 136 42.30 -2.23 13.27
N SER A 137 42.13 -1.41 14.31
CA SER A 137 41.80 -1.91 15.65
C SER A 137 40.49 -2.71 15.65
N SER A 138 39.44 -2.16 15.03
CA SER A 138 38.12 -2.80 14.93
C SER A 138 38.16 -4.10 14.13
N LEU A 139 38.93 -4.14 13.03
CA LEU A 139 39.16 -5.34 12.24
C LEU A 139 39.78 -6.48 13.06
N LEU A 140 40.70 -6.14 13.95
CA LEU A 140 41.36 -7.13 14.81
C LEU A 140 40.44 -7.63 15.92
N ILE A 141 39.48 -6.81 16.35
CA ILE A 141 38.56 -7.09 17.46
C ILE A 141 37.31 -7.84 17.01
N VAL A 142 36.77 -7.56 15.83
CA VAL A 142 35.49 -8.11 15.35
C VAL A 142 35.43 -9.64 15.44
N ALA A 143 34.27 -10.15 15.85
CA ALA A 143 33.99 -11.59 15.99
C ALA A 143 34.96 -12.36 16.92
N ARG A 144 35.64 -11.67 17.85
CA ARG A 144 36.59 -12.28 18.78
C ARG A 144 36.32 -11.92 20.23
N SER A 145 36.50 -12.91 21.09
CA SER A 145 36.69 -12.65 22.53
C SER A 145 38.08 -12.06 22.79
N GLU A 146 38.27 -11.43 23.93
CA GLU A 146 39.56 -10.83 24.31
C GLU A 146 40.72 -11.84 24.39
N ALA A 147 40.42 -13.07 24.83
CA ALA A 147 41.39 -14.16 24.84
C ALA A 147 41.81 -14.53 23.41
N ALA A 148 40.83 -14.62 22.50
CA ALA A 148 41.08 -14.88 21.09
C ALA A 148 41.83 -13.71 20.42
N LEU A 149 41.53 -12.46 20.79
CA LEU A 149 42.27 -11.27 20.33
C LEU A 149 43.75 -11.34 20.74
N THR A 150 44.03 -11.76 21.99
CA THR A 150 45.42 -11.90 22.46
C THR A 150 46.19 -12.96 21.69
N GLU A 151 45.58 -14.12 21.42
CA GLU A 151 46.15 -15.17 20.59
C GLU A 151 46.38 -14.70 19.15
N TYR A 152 45.40 -13.99 18.59
CA TYR A 152 45.45 -13.46 17.25
C TYR A 152 46.57 -12.42 17.09
N LEU A 153 46.68 -11.45 18.00
CA LEU A 153 47.79 -10.48 18.01
C LEU A 153 49.16 -11.16 18.12
N ALA A 154 49.29 -12.20 18.95
CA ALA A 154 50.53 -12.96 19.04
C ALA A 154 50.89 -13.66 17.71
N LYS A 155 49.90 -14.24 17.02
CA LYS A 155 50.06 -14.81 15.68
C LYS A 155 50.49 -13.74 14.68
N LEU A 156 49.78 -12.61 14.62
CA LEU A 156 50.07 -11.51 13.70
C LEU A 156 51.47 -10.91 13.91
N CYS A 157 51.83 -10.62 15.15
CA CYS A 157 53.16 -10.11 15.52
C CYS A 157 54.28 -11.06 15.06
N LYS A 158 54.07 -12.38 15.19
CA LYS A 158 55.04 -13.39 14.78
C LYS A 158 55.17 -13.47 13.26
N GLU A 159 54.05 -13.60 12.55
CA GLU A 159 54.05 -13.68 11.08
C GLU A 159 54.67 -12.43 10.45
N PHE A 160 54.21 -11.25 10.92
CA PHE A 160 54.72 -9.97 10.47
C PHE A 160 56.18 -9.76 10.87
N GLY A 161 56.57 -10.15 12.08
CA GLY A 161 57.96 -10.09 12.54
C GLY A 161 58.90 -10.90 11.64
N ASP A 162 58.54 -12.15 11.35
CA ASP A 162 59.31 -13.06 10.52
C ASP A 162 59.48 -12.53 9.08
N ASN A 163 58.39 -12.05 8.47
CA ASN A 163 58.34 -11.90 7.01
C ASN A 163 58.10 -10.47 6.52
N GLY A 164 57.67 -9.54 7.38
CA GLY A 164 57.16 -8.23 6.96
C GLY A 164 55.83 -8.31 6.22
N ALA A 165 55.15 -9.45 6.29
CA ALA A 165 53.87 -9.72 5.62
C ALA A 165 53.08 -10.79 6.38
N PHE A 166 51.77 -10.79 6.22
CA PHE A 166 50.88 -11.81 6.77
C PHE A 166 50.78 -13.03 5.83
N THR A 167 50.51 -14.21 6.41
CA THR A 167 50.29 -15.43 5.63
C THR A 167 48.98 -15.36 4.82
N GLU A 168 48.84 -16.22 3.82
CA GLU A 168 47.60 -16.32 3.02
C GLU A 168 46.36 -16.61 3.88
N SER A 169 46.48 -17.53 4.84
CA SER A 169 45.36 -17.84 5.76
C SER A 169 45.00 -16.67 6.67
N THR A 170 45.98 -15.87 7.09
CA THR A 170 45.73 -14.64 7.86
C THR A 170 45.05 -13.57 7.00
N ARG A 171 45.46 -13.40 5.74
CA ARG A 171 44.79 -12.45 4.82
C ARG A 171 43.34 -12.86 4.54
N GLN A 172 43.08 -14.16 4.33
CA GLN A 172 41.72 -14.67 4.20
C GLN A 172 40.89 -14.41 5.46
N GLN A 173 41.46 -14.62 6.65
CA GLN A 173 40.76 -14.30 7.90
C GLN A 173 40.44 -12.79 8.00
N MET A 174 41.38 -11.91 7.64
CA MET A 174 41.14 -10.46 7.64
C MET A 174 40.05 -10.06 6.64
N GLU A 175 39.94 -10.75 5.51
CA GLU A 175 38.85 -10.56 4.55
C GLU A 175 37.49 -10.98 5.14
N GLU A 176 37.42 -12.13 5.81
CA GLU A 176 36.22 -12.59 6.53
C GLU A 176 35.83 -11.61 7.65
N ASP A 177 36.80 -11.12 8.42
CA ASP A 177 36.61 -10.15 9.49
C ASP A 177 36.09 -8.81 8.95
N ARG A 178 36.66 -8.31 7.85
CA ARG A 178 36.22 -7.08 7.17
C ARG A 178 34.75 -7.20 6.76
N ASN A 179 34.38 -8.32 6.17
CA ASN A 179 33.00 -8.58 5.73
C ASN A 179 32.04 -8.66 6.93
N ALA A 180 32.47 -9.22 8.07
CA ALA A 180 31.66 -9.24 9.31
C ALA A 180 31.52 -7.84 9.93
N LEU A 181 32.52 -6.98 9.77
CA LEU A 181 32.54 -5.62 10.30
C LEU A 181 31.72 -4.64 9.46
N ALA A 182 31.50 -4.90 8.16
CA ALA A 182 30.89 -3.97 7.21
C ALA A 182 29.62 -3.28 7.74
N GLY A 183 28.63 -4.05 8.20
CA GLY A 183 27.37 -3.53 8.75
C GLY A 183 27.46 -2.94 10.18
N GLN A 184 28.65 -2.90 10.78
CA GLN A 184 28.88 -2.40 12.15
C GLN A 184 29.73 -1.11 12.16
N LEU A 185 30.23 -0.64 11.01
CA LEU A 185 31.16 0.49 10.94
C LEU A 185 30.58 1.79 11.49
N SER A 186 29.29 2.07 11.22
CA SER A 186 28.57 3.21 11.79
C SER A 186 28.48 3.12 13.31
N ALA A 187 28.14 1.93 13.84
CA ALA A 187 28.06 1.68 15.28
C ALA A 187 29.42 1.83 15.94
N VAL A 188 30.49 1.25 15.36
CA VAL A 188 31.87 1.41 15.84
C VAL A 188 32.27 2.88 15.92
N ARG A 189 31.97 3.65 14.86
CA ARG A 189 32.23 5.09 14.81
C ARG A 189 31.49 5.81 15.94
N ASN A 190 30.21 5.52 16.13
CA ASN A 190 29.37 6.14 17.14
C ASN A 190 29.80 5.74 18.56
N HIS A 191 30.09 4.48 18.82
CA HIS A 191 30.62 3.99 20.10
C HIS A 191 31.88 4.75 20.55
N VAL A 192 32.80 5.01 19.61
CA VAL A 192 34.00 5.79 19.90
C VAL A 192 33.64 7.25 20.21
N ILE A 193 32.77 7.88 19.42
CA ILE A 193 32.30 9.26 19.69
C ILE A 193 31.61 9.34 21.06
N ASP A 194 30.64 8.48 21.31
CA ASP A 194 29.82 8.44 22.52
C ASP A 194 30.70 8.23 23.76
N ARG A 195 31.65 7.28 23.69
CA ARG A 195 32.57 7.00 24.80
C ARG A 195 33.32 8.24 25.25
N TYR A 196 33.79 9.05 24.31
CA TYR A 196 34.55 10.25 24.62
C TYR A 196 33.63 11.45 24.96
N GLU A 197 32.45 11.53 24.36
CA GLU A 197 31.42 12.50 24.73
C GLU A 197 30.93 12.32 26.18
N GLU A 198 30.69 11.08 26.62
CA GLU A 198 30.27 10.73 27.99
C GLU A 198 31.27 11.20 29.06
N ILE A 199 32.57 11.19 28.74
CA ILE A 199 33.63 11.67 29.65
C ILE A 199 33.97 13.15 29.43
N GLY A 200 33.16 13.88 28.66
CA GLY A 200 33.24 15.32 28.46
C GLY A 200 34.24 15.78 27.41
N LEU A 201 34.65 14.91 26.49
CA LEU A 201 35.58 15.20 25.40
C LEU A 201 34.95 14.86 24.04
N PRO A 202 34.22 15.79 23.40
CA PRO A 202 33.71 15.54 22.06
C PRO A 202 34.87 15.40 21.07
N ILE A 203 34.85 14.32 20.29
CA ILE A 203 35.84 14.03 19.25
C ILE A 203 35.17 13.87 17.89
N GLU A 204 35.97 13.94 16.83
CA GLU A 204 35.54 13.58 15.49
C GLU A 204 36.09 12.20 15.14
N VAL A 205 35.28 11.37 14.47
CA VAL A 205 35.73 10.12 13.85
C VAL A 205 35.31 10.16 12.39
N LYS A 206 36.28 10.02 11.47
CA LYS A 206 36.03 9.97 10.02
C LYS A 206 35.32 8.68 9.63
N GLU A 207 34.74 8.66 8.45
CA GLU A 207 34.00 7.50 7.96
C GLU A 207 34.94 6.29 7.75
N LEU A 208 34.70 5.22 8.50
CA LEU A 208 35.67 4.13 8.69
C LEU A 208 35.78 3.24 7.45
N ALA A 209 34.73 3.16 6.64
CA ALA A 209 34.71 2.35 5.42
C ALA A 209 35.81 2.74 4.40
N TYR A 210 36.30 3.99 4.41
CA TYR A 210 37.37 4.46 3.51
C TYR A 210 38.77 3.90 3.82
N PHE A 211 38.89 3.15 4.91
CA PHE A 211 40.15 2.63 5.42
C PHE A 211 40.27 1.11 5.29
N PHE A 212 39.33 0.50 4.57
CA PHE A 212 39.36 -0.91 4.17
C PHE A 212 39.54 -1.02 2.67
N ASP A 213 40.35 -1.99 2.26
CA ASP A 213 40.48 -2.45 0.88
C ASP A 213 39.30 -3.39 0.60
N TRP A 214 38.25 -2.95 -0.09
CA TRP A 214 37.02 -3.75 -0.28
C TRP A 214 37.07 -4.70 -1.47
N ASP A 215 37.90 -4.42 -2.48
CA ASP A 215 38.03 -5.23 -3.69
C ASP A 215 39.27 -6.12 -3.73
N ASN A 216 40.08 -6.06 -2.67
CA ASN A 216 41.31 -6.80 -2.48
C ASN A 216 42.40 -6.44 -3.51
N ASP A 217 42.40 -5.21 -4.05
CA ASP A 217 43.43 -4.75 -4.99
C ASP A 217 44.74 -4.32 -4.30
N GLY A 218 44.75 -4.26 -2.97
CA GLY A 218 45.86 -3.83 -2.13
C GLY A 218 45.87 -2.34 -1.82
N VAL A 219 44.80 -1.59 -2.11
CA VAL A 219 44.71 -0.13 -1.94
C VAL A 219 43.37 0.27 -1.33
N ALA A 220 43.35 0.52 -0.02
CA ALA A 220 42.16 1.03 0.66
C ALA A 220 41.83 2.49 0.28
N GLY A 221 40.55 2.76 0.03
CA GLY A 221 39.99 4.08 -0.19
C GLY A 221 39.94 4.53 -1.66
N ASN A 222 40.16 3.61 -2.61
CA ASN A 222 39.98 3.85 -4.05
C ASN A 222 38.66 3.27 -4.62
N GLU A 223 37.79 2.76 -3.76
CA GLU A 223 36.58 2.00 -4.12
C GLU A 223 35.33 2.88 -4.30
N THR A 224 35.53 4.21 -4.25
CA THR A 224 34.49 5.21 -4.52
C THR A 224 34.75 5.93 -5.82
N LEU A 225 33.67 6.41 -6.46
CA LEU A 225 33.77 7.14 -7.73
C LEU A 225 34.60 8.42 -7.54
N GLN A 226 35.66 8.54 -8.34
CA GLN A 226 36.45 9.75 -8.44
C GLN A 226 35.75 10.79 -9.34
N GLU A 227 36.17 12.05 -9.27
CA GLU A 227 35.59 13.14 -10.06
C GLU A 227 35.57 12.80 -11.57
N GLY A 228 34.37 12.77 -12.16
CA GLY A 228 34.16 12.44 -13.57
C GLY A 228 33.95 10.95 -13.89
N GLN A 229 34.02 10.05 -12.90
CA GLN A 229 33.66 8.64 -13.05
C GLN A 229 32.15 8.42 -12.85
N THR A 230 31.58 7.44 -13.55
CA THR A 230 30.14 7.10 -13.46
C THR A 230 29.92 5.60 -13.59
N VAL A 231 28.92 5.08 -12.87
CA VAL A 231 28.37 3.75 -13.11
C VAL A 231 27.33 3.82 -14.24
N THR A 232 27.38 2.88 -15.18
CA THR A 232 26.40 2.78 -16.27
C THR A 232 25.72 1.42 -16.25
N LEU A 233 24.39 1.41 -16.25
CA LEU A 233 23.59 0.20 -16.42
C LEU A 233 23.20 0.04 -17.88
N GLU A 234 23.28 -1.20 -18.40
CA GLU A 234 22.83 -1.54 -19.75
C GLU A 234 21.34 -1.21 -19.98
N THR A 235 20.52 -1.37 -18.95
CA THR A 235 19.15 -0.88 -18.91
C THR A 235 18.82 -0.30 -17.53
N THR A 236 18.02 0.76 -17.52
CA THR A 236 17.50 1.40 -16.30
C THR A 236 16.02 1.12 -16.08
N GLU A 237 15.37 0.43 -17.02
CA GLU A 237 13.96 0.06 -16.94
C GLU A 237 13.73 -1.33 -17.55
N LEU A 238 12.94 -2.16 -16.86
CA LEU A 238 12.50 -3.48 -17.29
C LEU A 238 10.98 -3.49 -17.40
N GLN A 239 10.50 -3.83 -18.60
CA GLN A 239 9.10 -4.16 -18.85
C GLN A 239 8.93 -5.67 -18.71
N VAL A 240 8.19 -6.11 -17.69
CA VAL A 240 8.10 -7.51 -17.28
C VAL A 240 6.68 -8.00 -17.53
N PRO A 241 6.48 -9.13 -18.25
CA PRO A 241 5.14 -9.67 -18.44
C PRO A 241 4.60 -10.22 -17.11
N ASN A 242 3.29 -10.41 -17.02
CA ASN A 242 2.64 -10.85 -15.79
C ASN A 242 3.24 -12.14 -15.18
N GLN A 243 3.66 -13.10 -16.01
CA GLN A 243 4.26 -14.36 -15.57
C GLN A 243 5.65 -14.20 -14.92
N GLY A 244 6.19 -12.98 -14.91
CA GLY A 244 7.53 -12.70 -14.43
C GLY A 244 8.58 -13.07 -15.47
N GLY A 245 9.81 -13.26 -15.01
CA GLY A 245 10.93 -13.58 -15.88
C GLY A 245 12.28 -13.39 -15.20
N ASN A 246 13.32 -13.87 -15.86
CA ASN A 246 14.70 -13.70 -15.42
C ASN A 246 15.41 -12.73 -16.36
N TYR A 247 15.98 -11.67 -15.79
CA TYR A 247 16.63 -10.57 -16.49
C TYR A 247 18.06 -10.46 -16.01
N THR A 248 18.97 -10.20 -16.96
CA THR A 248 20.37 -9.91 -16.66
C THR A 248 20.72 -8.55 -17.21
N ILE A 249 21.38 -7.73 -16.39
CA ILE A 249 21.76 -6.36 -16.72
C ILE A 249 23.24 -6.23 -16.50
N LYS A 250 23.99 -5.90 -17.55
CA LYS A 250 25.41 -5.61 -17.41
C LYS A 250 25.61 -4.23 -16.80
N ILE A 251 26.44 -4.16 -15.77
CA ILE A 251 26.89 -2.94 -15.13
C ILE A 251 28.32 -2.67 -15.60
N THR A 252 28.58 -1.45 -16.07
CA THR A 252 29.94 -0.96 -16.31
C THR A 252 30.26 0.01 -15.19
N SER A 253 31.17 -0.38 -14.31
CA SER A 253 31.59 0.40 -13.16
C SER A 253 33.12 0.42 -13.05
N PRO A 254 33.73 1.59 -12.76
CA PRO A 254 35.16 1.67 -12.45
C PRO A 254 35.49 1.23 -11.02
N VAL A 255 34.48 1.01 -10.18
CA VAL A 255 34.58 0.59 -8.78
C VAL A 255 33.63 -0.59 -8.50
N PRO A 256 33.81 -1.36 -7.43
CA PRO A 256 32.84 -2.35 -6.98
C PRO A 256 31.45 -1.75 -6.74
N VAL A 257 30.41 -2.55 -6.92
CA VAL A 257 29.00 -2.15 -6.72
C VAL A 257 28.23 -3.22 -5.95
N TYR A 258 27.19 -2.80 -5.22
CA TYR A 258 26.45 -3.62 -4.27
C TYR A 258 24.93 -3.45 -4.43
N LEU A 259 24.16 -4.45 -3.98
CA LEU A 259 22.69 -4.43 -4.04
C LEU A 259 22.00 -3.96 -2.75
N GLU A 260 22.78 -3.83 -1.69
CA GLU A 260 22.41 -3.27 -0.40
C GLU A 260 23.53 -2.31 0.05
N PRO A 261 23.22 -1.24 0.79
CA PRO A 261 24.24 -0.38 1.38
C PRO A 261 25.13 -1.19 2.32
N LEU A 262 26.46 -1.06 2.20
CA LEU A 262 27.39 -1.67 3.15
C LEU A 262 27.43 -0.92 4.48
N ILE A 263 27.15 0.38 4.43
CA ILE A 263 27.05 1.27 5.58
C ILE A 263 25.56 1.56 5.80
N SER A 264 25.01 1.08 6.90
CA SER A 264 23.69 1.54 7.35
C SER A 264 23.86 2.87 8.05
N GLU A 265 23.19 3.92 7.57
CA GLU A 265 22.77 4.99 8.48
C GLU A 265 21.78 4.33 9.45
N ASP A 266 22.01 4.43 10.76
CA ASP A 266 21.00 4.07 11.74
C ASP A 266 19.81 5.02 11.56
N ASP A 267 18.91 4.64 10.68
CA ASP A 267 17.63 5.30 10.51
C ASP A 267 16.77 4.86 11.71
N GLU A 268 16.88 5.59 12.83
CA GLU A 268 15.88 5.58 13.90
C GLU A 268 14.55 6.15 13.35
N SER A 269 13.97 5.45 12.38
CA SER A 269 12.64 5.75 11.85
C SER A 269 11.62 5.06 12.75
N TYR A 270 11.05 5.85 13.67
CA TYR A 270 9.85 5.49 14.41
C TYR A 270 8.78 4.98 13.43
N PRO A 271 8.22 3.76 13.61
CA PRO A 271 7.04 3.37 12.86
C PRO A 271 5.90 4.32 13.26
N PRO A 272 5.20 4.97 12.31
CA PRO A 272 4.09 5.82 12.65
C PRO A 272 2.99 5.00 13.31
N LEU A 273 2.56 5.48 14.47
CA LEU A 273 1.37 5.04 15.17
C LEU A 273 0.13 5.75 14.57
N ILE A 274 -0.87 4.91 14.19
CA ILE A 274 -2.34 5.10 14.36
C ILE A 274 -3.22 5.39 13.11
N SER A 275 -4.03 4.35 12.81
CA SER A 275 -5.45 4.20 12.39
C SER A 275 -6.02 4.73 11.05
N ASP A 276 -6.33 3.76 10.17
CA ASP A 276 -7.35 3.79 9.08
C ASP A 276 -8.25 2.51 9.14
N ASP A 277 -8.36 1.94 10.34
CA ASP A 277 -8.16 0.49 10.56
C ASP A 277 -9.31 -0.45 10.18
N TYR A 278 -10.47 0.07 9.76
CA TYR A 278 -11.59 -0.81 9.40
C TYR A 278 -11.52 -1.30 7.95
N PHE A 279 -11.00 -0.48 7.02
CA PHE A 279 -10.84 -0.86 5.62
C PHE A 279 -9.41 -1.29 5.28
N SER A 280 -8.46 -1.16 6.20
CA SER A 280 -7.03 -1.48 5.99
C SER A 280 -6.77 -2.97 5.72
N THR A 281 -7.67 -3.86 6.13
CA THR A 281 -7.50 -5.32 5.97
C THR A 281 -8.79 -6.03 5.55
N ASN A 282 -8.63 -7.16 4.84
CA ASN A 282 -9.69 -8.14 4.50
C ASN A 282 -10.85 -7.65 3.60
N ILE A 283 -10.62 -6.68 2.70
CA ILE A 283 -11.60 -6.33 1.65
C ILE A 283 -11.80 -7.48 0.65
N TYR A 284 -10.75 -8.26 0.37
CA TYR A 284 -10.73 -9.35 -0.62
C TYR A 284 -10.60 -10.73 0.04
N GLU A 285 -11.19 -11.76 -0.57
CA GLU A 285 -10.99 -13.16 -0.17
C GLU A 285 -9.59 -13.63 -0.60
N GLY A 286 -8.71 -13.87 0.37
CA GLY A 286 -7.43 -14.57 0.14
C GLY A 286 -6.35 -13.79 -0.63
N LEU A 287 -6.52 -12.49 -0.85
CA LEU A 287 -5.58 -11.66 -1.59
C LEU A 287 -5.26 -10.37 -0.80
N ALA A 288 -4.02 -10.29 -0.31
CA ALA A 288 -3.40 -8.99 -0.05
C ALA A 288 -2.83 -8.50 -1.39
N ASP A 289 -2.95 -7.20 -1.66
CA ASP A 289 -2.39 -6.55 -2.86
C ASP A 289 -0.93 -6.98 -3.07
N ALA A 290 -0.67 -7.81 -4.10
CA ALA A 290 0.66 -8.36 -4.32
C ALA A 290 1.54 -7.29 -4.97
N SER A 291 2.52 -6.79 -4.22
CA SER A 291 3.63 -6.05 -4.80
C SER A 291 4.43 -6.95 -5.75
N VAL A 292 5.21 -6.35 -6.64
CA VAL A 292 6.20 -7.10 -7.43
C VAL A 292 7.09 -7.89 -6.47
N SER A 293 7.13 -9.19 -6.64
CA SER A 293 7.99 -10.10 -5.86
C SER A 293 9.20 -10.45 -6.71
N LEU A 294 10.40 -10.17 -6.19
CA LEU A 294 11.65 -10.37 -6.91
C LEU A 294 12.76 -10.91 -6.02
N GLU A 295 13.66 -11.67 -6.64
CA GLU A 295 14.97 -12.04 -6.10
C GLU A 295 16.04 -11.34 -6.94
N LYS A 296 17.10 -10.85 -6.30
CA LYS A 296 18.20 -10.13 -6.96
C LYS A 296 19.56 -10.69 -6.53
N SER A 297 20.50 -10.78 -7.48
CA SER A 297 21.91 -11.12 -7.21
C SER A 297 22.84 -10.35 -8.14
N LEU A 298 24.09 -10.17 -7.73
CA LEU A 298 25.09 -9.42 -8.47
C LEU A 298 26.41 -10.19 -8.44
N GLU A 299 26.87 -10.65 -9.61
CA GLU A 299 28.13 -11.38 -9.77
C GLU A 299 28.88 -10.82 -10.97
N ASN A 300 30.16 -10.49 -10.81
CA ASN A 300 31.03 -10.00 -11.89
C ASN A 300 30.42 -8.80 -12.68
N ASN A 301 29.80 -7.85 -11.98
CA ASN A 301 29.07 -6.71 -12.56
C ASN A 301 27.91 -7.11 -13.49
N VAL A 302 27.31 -8.28 -13.28
CA VAL A 302 26.07 -8.70 -13.93
C VAL A 302 24.99 -8.82 -12.86
N LEU A 303 24.01 -7.91 -12.90
CA LEU A 303 22.84 -7.93 -12.05
C LEU A 303 21.81 -8.90 -12.62
N THR A 304 21.46 -9.93 -11.84
CA THR A 304 20.37 -10.86 -12.16
C THR A 304 19.14 -10.50 -11.34
N ILE A 305 18.01 -10.30 -12.01
CA ILE A 305 16.71 -10.01 -11.39
C ILE A 305 15.74 -11.11 -11.82
N ASN A 306 15.25 -11.87 -10.86
CA ASN A 306 14.21 -12.87 -11.07
C ASN A 306 12.89 -12.34 -10.52
N VAL A 307 11.96 -12.03 -11.41
CA VAL A 307 10.63 -11.51 -11.05
C VAL A 307 9.64 -12.67 -11.07
N SER A 308 8.93 -12.86 -9.97
CA SER A 308 7.87 -13.87 -9.84
C SER A 308 6.59 -13.44 -10.58
N PRO A 309 5.66 -14.36 -10.86
CA PRO A 309 4.35 -14.00 -11.41
C PRO A 309 3.61 -13.00 -10.52
N LEU A 310 3.04 -11.95 -11.13
CA LEU A 310 2.29 -10.91 -10.43
C LEU A 310 0.83 -11.32 -10.29
N ASN A 311 0.36 -11.39 -9.05
CA ASN A 311 -1.04 -11.66 -8.75
C ASN A 311 -1.86 -10.37 -8.65
N SER A 312 -1.89 -9.60 -9.73
CA SER A 312 -2.61 -8.32 -9.84
C SER A 312 -3.26 -8.19 -11.22
N ARG A 313 -4.45 -7.57 -11.28
CA ARG A 313 -5.12 -7.23 -12.54
C ARG A 313 -4.52 -6.00 -13.23
N THR A 314 -3.86 -5.13 -12.46
CA THR A 314 -3.21 -3.91 -12.92
C THR A 314 -1.70 -4.03 -12.81
N SER A 315 -0.97 -3.27 -13.63
CA SER A 315 0.49 -3.23 -13.58
C SER A 315 0.97 -2.67 -12.25
N LYS A 316 2.12 -3.17 -11.78
CA LYS A 316 2.77 -2.72 -10.55
C LYS A 316 4.23 -2.36 -10.82
N GLU A 317 4.76 -1.48 -10.00
CA GLU A 317 6.13 -0.99 -10.11
C GLU A 317 6.98 -1.42 -8.91
N ALA A 318 8.26 -1.64 -9.16
CA ALA A 318 9.30 -1.83 -8.15
C ALA A 318 10.64 -1.29 -8.67
N SER A 319 11.64 -1.25 -7.80
CA SER A 319 12.97 -0.76 -8.14
C SER A 319 14.05 -1.62 -7.51
N VAL A 320 15.12 -1.90 -8.25
CA VAL A 320 16.37 -2.46 -7.71
C VAL A 320 17.44 -1.37 -7.80
N LYS A 321 17.92 -0.94 -6.63
CA LYS A 321 18.99 0.05 -6.50
C LYS A 321 20.36 -0.62 -6.45
N VAL A 322 21.37 0.12 -6.90
CA VAL A 322 22.77 -0.25 -6.90
C VAL A 322 23.56 0.82 -6.16
N TYR A 323 24.44 0.39 -5.27
CA TYR A 323 25.20 1.26 -4.38
C TYR A 323 26.72 1.12 -4.59
N ASP A 324 27.47 2.16 -4.27
CA ASP A 324 28.92 2.06 -4.05
C ASP A 324 29.24 1.50 -2.66
N CYS A 325 30.53 1.33 -2.34
CA CYS A 325 30.96 0.80 -1.04
C CYS A 325 30.59 1.69 0.17
N MET A 326 30.22 2.96 -0.07
CA MET A 326 29.79 3.91 0.97
C MET A 326 28.28 3.94 1.16
N GLY A 327 27.53 3.13 0.39
CA GLY A 327 26.08 3.14 0.42
C GLY A 327 25.46 4.26 -0.41
N ASN A 328 26.23 5.01 -1.20
CA ASN A 328 25.64 6.00 -2.11
C ASN A 328 24.94 5.29 -3.26
N GLU A 329 23.71 5.72 -3.58
CA GLU A 329 22.99 5.22 -4.75
C GLU A 329 23.69 5.66 -6.05
N VAL A 330 24.21 4.69 -6.81
CA VAL A 330 24.91 4.93 -8.10
C VAL A 330 24.10 4.44 -9.30
N GLY A 331 22.95 3.82 -9.08
CA GLY A 331 22.08 3.31 -10.13
C GLY A 331 20.74 2.79 -9.64
N GLU A 332 19.73 2.84 -10.51
CA GLU A 332 18.40 2.29 -10.27
C GLU A 332 17.90 1.57 -11.54
N VAL A 333 17.36 0.37 -11.36
CA VAL A 333 16.59 -0.34 -12.38
C VAL A 333 15.13 -0.32 -11.95
N LYS A 334 14.30 0.41 -12.68
CA LYS A 334 12.84 0.39 -12.50
C LYS A 334 12.24 -0.84 -13.15
N ILE A 335 11.29 -1.47 -12.49
CA ILE A 335 10.61 -2.67 -12.94
C ILE A 335 9.14 -2.32 -13.05
N VAL A 336 8.61 -2.39 -14.26
CA VAL A 336 7.17 -2.25 -14.53
C VAL A 336 6.67 -3.63 -14.93
N GLN A 337 5.93 -4.28 -14.03
CA GLN A 337 5.37 -5.61 -14.28
C GLN A 337 3.91 -5.51 -14.68
N GLU A 338 3.57 -6.09 -15.83
CA GLU A 338 2.20 -6.13 -16.36
C GLU A 338 1.26 -6.90 -15.42
N GLY A 339 0.08 -6.32 -15.18
CA GLY A 339 -1.03 -7.04 -14.57
C GLY A 339 -1.65 -8.04 -15.54
N ASN A 340 -2.45 -8.97 -15.01
CA ASN A 340 -3.26 -9.88 -15.80
C ASN A 340 -4.73 -9.42 -15.78
N PRO A 341 -5.22 -8.71 -16.81
CA PRO A 341 -6.61 -8.24 -16.84
C PRO A 341 -7.62 -9.40 -16.89
N ASP A 342 -7.22 -10.61 -17.26
CA ASP A 342 -8.09 -11.79 -17.34
C ASP A 342 -8.19 -12.57 -16.02
N MET A 343 -7.43 -12.19 -14.99
CA MET A 343 -7.56 -12.81 -13.67
C MET A 343 -9.00 -12.66 -13.13
N PRO A 344 -9.60 -13.69 -12.51
CA PRO A 344 -10.94 -13.56 -11.92
C PRO A 344 -11.02 -12.36 -10.98
N LEU A 345 -12.16 -11.65 -10.97
CA LEU A 345 -12.40 -10.65 -9.95
C LEU A 345 -12.33 -11.32 -8.57
N PRO A 346 -11.55 -10.75 -7.63
CA PRO A 346 -11.56 -11.26 -6.27
C PRO A 346 -12.98 -11.18 -5.70
N LYS A 347 -13.32 -12.12 -4.83
CA LYS A 347 -14.54 -12.03 -4.03
C LYS A 347 -14.32 -11.10 -2.85
N LEU A 348 -15.40 -10.63 -2.27
CA LEU A 348 -15.38 -9.89 -1.01
C LEU A 348 -14.82 -10.77 0.11
N GLY A 349 -13.81 -10.25 0.80
CA GLY A 349 -13.32 -10.75 2.08
C GLY A 349 -14.30 -10.43 3.22
N GLU A 350 -13.91 -10.68 4.46
CA GLU A 350 -14.78 -10.49 5.62
C GLU A 350 -15.26 -9.04 5.77
N THR A 351 -14.33 -8.08 5.73
CA THR A 351 -14.63 -6.64 5.78
C THR A 351 -15.54 -6.22 4.63
N GLY A 352 -15.19 -6.64 3.41
CA GLY A 352 -15.99 -6.36 2.22
C GLY A 352 -17.43 -6.87 2.39
N LYS A 353 -17.61 -8.11 2.83
CA LYS A 353 -18.94 -8.70 3.07
C LYS A 353 -19.74 -7.92 4.13
N THR A 354 -19.11 -7.51 5.23
CA THR A 354 -19.80 -6.76 6.28
C THR A 354 -20.29 -5.39 5.78
N VAL A 355 -19.45 -4.67 5.03
CA VAL A 355 -19.81 -3.35 4.49
C VAL A 355 -20.92 -3.48 3.45
N VAL A 356 -20.83 -4.46 2.55
CA VAL A 356 -21.88 -4.74 1.56
C VAL A 356 -23.20 -5.08 2.25
N ALA A 357 -23.18 -5.99 3.23
CA ALA A 357 -24.39 -6.35 3.98
C ALA A 357 -25.04 -5.14 4.66
N GLY A 358 -24.22 -4.20 5.14
CA GLY A 358 -24.68 -2.96 5.75
C GLY A 358 -25.44 -2.04 4.78
N PHE A 359 -24.88 -1.74 3.60
CA PHE A 359 -25.60 -0.88 2.64
C PHE A 359 -26.78 -1.61 1.98
N ALA A 360 -26.66 -2.93 1.76
CA ALA A 360 -27.76 -3.76 1.27
C ALA A 360 -28.99 -3.69 2.20
N LEU A 361 -28.76 -3.69 3.52
CA LEU A 361 -29.80 -3.54 4.52
C LEU A 361 -30.47 -2.15 4.46
N GLU A 362 -29.70 -1.08 4.30
CA GLU A 362 -30.25 0.28 4.16
C GLU A 362 -31.06 0.42 2.86
N LEU A 363 -30.58 -0.14 1.74
CA LEU A 363 -31.36 -0.21 0.49
C LEU A 363 -32.66 -1.00 0.68
N ALA A 364 -32.60 -2.16 1.34
CA ALA A 364 -33.79 -2.96 1.59
C ALA A 364 -34.82 -2.20 2.45
N LYS A 365 -34.38 -1.45 3.46
CA LYS A 365 -35.26 -0.57 4.25
C LYS A 365 -35.91 0.51 3.38
N ALA A 366 -35.13 1.17 2.51
CA ALA A 366 -35.63 2.21 1.61
C ALA A 366 -36.72 1.65 0.69
N PHE A 367 -36.46 0.54 0.01
CA PHE A 367 -37.41 -0.06 -0.95
C PHE A 367 -38.61 -0.72 -0.26
N SER A 368 -38.45 -1.33 0.91
CA SER A 368 -39.59 -1.78 1.72
C SER A 368 -40.57 -0.64 2.01
N GLN A 369 -40.06 0.54 2.37
CA GLN A 369 -40.90 1.73 2.61
C GLN A 369 -41.41 2.35 1.30
N TRP A 370 -40.62 2.32 0.23
CA TRP A 370 -41.05 2.74 -1.10
C TRP A 370 -42.24 1.92 -1.59
N SER A 371 -42.20 0.60 -1.42
CA SER A 371 -43.31 -0.29 -1.78
C SER A 371 -44.59 0.06 -1.01
N LEU A 372 -44.46 0.44 0.26
CA LEU A 372 -45.60 0.94 1.05
C LEU A 372 -46.11 2.29 0.52
N MET A 373 -45.20 3.19 0.12
CA MET A 373 -45.56 4.45 -0.52
C MET A 373 -46.30 4.21 -1.84
N GLU A 374 -45.84 3.31 -2.70
CA GLU A 374 -46.56 2.99 -3.95
C GLU A 374 -47.94 2.40 -3.69
N GLN A 375 -48.13 1.61 -2.63
CA GLN A 375 -49.45 1.16 -2.20
C GLN A 375 -50.36 2.32 -1.80
N TYR A 376 -49.83 3.35 -1.09
CA TYR A 376 -50.62 4.55 -0.78
C TYR A 376 -51.09 5.28 -2.03
N TYR A 377 -50.24 5.40 -3.05
CA TYR A 377 -50.63 5.96 -4.34
C TYR A 377 -51.65 5.06 -5.07
N HIS A 378 -51.41 3.75 -5.11
CA HIS A 378 -52.25 2.78 -5.80
C HIS A 378 -53.70 2.79 -5.27
N TYR A 379 -53.88 2.81 -3.95
CA TYR A 379 -55.20 2.79 -3.30
C TYR A 379 -55.75 4.19 -2.96
N ASN A 380 -55.16 5.24 -3.53
CA ASN A 380 -55.50 6.62 -3.14
C ASN A 380 -56.94 7.00 -3.53
N LYS A 381 -57.45 6.54 -4.67
CA LYS A 381 -58.82 6.86 -5.08
C LYS A 381 -59.87 6.20 -4.19
N GLU A 382 -59.58 5.00 -3.71
CA GLU A 382 -60.48 4.22 -2.88
C GLU A 382 -60.46 4.70 -1.42
N ALA A 383 -59.28 5.09 -0.91
CA ALA A 383 -59.09 5.31 0.53
C ALA A 383 -58.40 6.63 0.90
N ASN A 384 -58.10 7.51 -0.06
CA ASN A 384 -57.47 8.82 0.14
C ASN A 384 -56.18 8.73 1.00
N LEU A 385 -55.33 7.74 0.71
CA LEU A 385 -54.15 7.42 1.52
C LEU A 385 -53.01 8.42 1.33
N VAL A 386 -52.85 9.01 0.15
CA VAL A 386 -51.72 9.92 -0.13
C VAL A 386 -51.80 11.17 0.75
N SER A 387 -52.99 11.75 0.94
CA SER A 387 -53.14 12.92 1.82
C SER A 387 -52.95 12.61 3.30
N GLN A 388 -53.17 11.35 3.71
CA GLN A 388 -53.04 10.89 5.09
C GLN A 388 -51.60 10.52 5.47
N TYR A 389 -50.84 9.94 4.53
CA TYR A 389 -49.55 9.32 4.83
C TYR A 389 -48.36 9.97 4.12
N ILE A 390 -48.59 10.90 3.18
CA ILE A 390 -47.54 11.62 2.45
C ILE A 390 -47.61 13.11 2.75
N SER A 391 -46.73 13.55 3.66
CA SER A 391 -46.49 14.95 4.07
C SER A 391 -45.01 15.15 4.44
N PRO A 392 -44.51 16.39 4.51
CA PRO A 392 -43.11 16.65 4.87
C PRO A 392 -42.67 16.09 6.23
N ASP A 393 -43.58 15.98 7.19
CA ASP A 393 -43.36 15.45 8.54
C ASP A 393 -43.64 13.94 8.66
N ALA A 394 -44.07 13.28 7.58
CA ALA A 394 -44.35 11.85 7.59
C ALA A 394 -43.08 11.01 7.73
N THR A 395 -43.06 10.09 8.69
CA THR A 395 -41.89 9.25 8.98
C THR A 395 -41.46 8.42 7.77
N ILE A 396 -42.41 7.93 6.98
CA ILE A 396 -42.12 7.15 5.76
C ILE A 396 -41.23 7.93 4.78
N ILE A 397 -41.46 9.23 4.61
CA ILE A 397 -40.67 10.08 3.70
C ILE A 397 -39.25 10.24 4.24
N SER A 398 -39.10 10.54 5.53
CA SER A 398 -37.77 10.63 6.15
C SER A 398 -37.05 9.28 6.19
N ASP A 399 -37.77 8.16 6.33
CA ASP A 399 -37.17 6.84 6.42
C ASP A 399 -36.61 6.40 5.06
N ILE A 400 -37.35 6.60 3.96
CA ILE A 400 -36.85 6.32 2.60
C ILE A 400 -35.65 7.22 2.30
N TRP A 401 -35.79 8.55 2.48
CA TRP A 401 -34.75 9.54 2.21
C TRP A 401 -33.45 9.22 2.93
N ASN A 402 -33.52 9.03 4.26
CA ASN A 402 -32.33 8.79 5.07
C ASN A 402 -31.69 7.44 4.77
N SER A 403 -32.47 6.42 4.41
CA SER A 403 -31.91 5.09 4.11
C SER A 403 -31.17 5.09 2.77
N PHE A 404 -31.67 5.80 1.75
CA PHE A 404 -30.91 5.99 0.50
C PHE A 404 -29.61 6.76 0.72
N TYR A 405 -29.62 7.87 1.46
CA TYR A 405 -28.38 8.63 1.73
C TYR A 405 -27.39 7.85 2.60
N ARG A 406 -27.86 7.02 3.55
CA ARG A 406 -26.99 6.12 4.32
C ARG A 406 -26.37 5.04 3.43
N ALA A 407 -27.17 4.41 2.56
CA ALA A 407 -26.66 3.45 1.59
C ALA A 407 -25.61 4.08 0.67
N ASN A 408 -25.87 5.28 0.14
CA ASN A 408 -24.90 6.04 -0.66
C ASN A 408 -23.60 6.30 0.10
N ARG A 409 -23.69 6.80 1.34
CA ARG A 409 -22.49 7.07 2.16
C ARG A 409 -21.64 5.81 2.38
N MET A 410 -22.27 4.67 2.66
CA MET A 410 -21.55 3.40 2.82
C MET A 410 -20.92 2.93 1.51
N ASN A 411 -21.63 3.08 0.39
CA ASN A 411 -21.14 2.77 -0.96
C ASN A 411 -19.91 3.63 -1.32
N LEU A 412 -19.96 4.94 -1.05
CA LEU A 412 -18.85 5.87 -1.30
C LEU A 412 -17.63 5.58 -0.42
N MET A 413 -17.84 5.38 0.89
CA MET A 413 -16.75 5.01 1.80
C MET A 413 -16.04 3.74 1.32
N PHE A 414 -16.81 2.75 0.85
CA PHE A 414 -16.23 1.52 0.33
C PHE A 414 -15.53 1.75 -1.01
N LYS A 415 -16.14 2.51 -1.92
CA LYS A 415 -15.55 2.89 -3.22
C LYS A 415 -14.20 3.56 -3.06
N GLU A 416 -14.10 4.56 -2.18
CA GLU A 416 -12.87 5.29 -1.89
C GLU A 416 -11.80 4.40 -1.22
N ALA A 417 -12.19 3.54 -0.29
CA ALA A 417 -11.27 2.61 0.36
C ALA A 417 -10.74 1.53 -0.59
N GLU A 418 -11.61 0.99 -1.44
CA GLU A 418 -11.27 -0.02 -2.45
C GLU A 418 -10.37 0.56 -3.55
N ALA A 419 -10.59 1.83 -3.94
CA ALA A 419 -9.74 2.54 -4.91
C ALA A 419 -8.30 2.73 -4.42
N LYS A 420 -8.08 2.82 -3.09
CA LYS A 420 -6.75 2.87 -2.48
C LYS A 420 -6.05 1.50 -2.43
N GLN A 421 -6.75 0.41 -2.77
CA GLN A 421 -6.22 -0.95 -2.82
C GLN A 421 -6.19 -1.45 -4.27
N LEU A 422 -7.01 -2.45 -4.65
CA LEU A 422 -6.98 -2.98 -6.01
C LEU A 422 -7.75 -2.12 -7.02
N GLY A 423 -8.75 -1.33 -6.58
CA GLY A 423 -9.56 -0.50 -7.46
C GLY A 423 -10.38 -1.27 -8.51
N VAL A 424 -10.67 -2.54 -8.26
CA VAL A 424 -11.31 -3.46 -9.23
C VAL A 424 -12.84 -3.52 -9.11
N TYR A 425 -13.43 -2.88 -8.09
CA TYR A 425 -14.87 -2.92 -7.86
C TYR A 425 -15.62 -1.64 -8.29
N GLN A 426 -14.91 -0.65 -8.83
CA GLN A 426 -15.43 0.70 -9.11
C GLN A 426 -16.75 0.69 -9.90
N SER A 427 -16.82 -0.09 -10.98
CA SER A 427 -18.03 -0.18 -11.80
C SER A 427 -19.24 -0.75 -11.06
N TYR A 428 -19.06 -1.63 -10.07
CA TYR A 428 -20.17 -2.12 -9.25
C TYR A 428 -20.70 -1.03 -8.33
N PHE A 429 -19.82 -0.24 -7.72
CA PHE A 429 -20.22 0.92 -6.91
C PHE A 429 -21.02 1.94 -7.72
N ASP A 430 -20.66 2.15 -8.99
CA ASP A 430 -21.36 3.04 -9.93
C ASP A 430 -22.76 2.56 -10.27
N VAL A 431 -22.97 1.24 -10.45
CA VAL A 431 -24.31 0.69 -10.70
C VAL A 431 -25.20 0.84 -9.48
N TRP A 432 -24.68 0.60 -8.27
CA TRP A 432 -25.41 0.86 -7.04
C TRP A 432 -25.73 2.35 -6.88
N ASN A 433 -24.76 3.23 -7.18
CA ASN A 433 -24.94 4.68 -7.23
C ASN A 433 -26.11 5.10 -8.11
N ALA A 434 -26.10 4.63 -9.34
CA ALA A 434 -27.16 4.93 -10.28
C ALA A 434 -28.52 4.40 -9.79
N LEU A 435 -28.57 3.25 -9.11
CA LEU A 435 -29.82 2.66 -8.66
C LEU A 435 -30.54 3.59 -7.68
N TYR A 436 -29.92 3.96 -6.57
CA TYR A 436 -30.61 4.80 -5.59
C TYR A 436 -30.86 6.23 -6.09
N TYR A 437 -29.95 6.84 -6.85
CA TYR A 437 -30.20 8.18 -7.40
C TYR A 437 -31.28 8.19 -8.47
N TYR A 438 -31.43 7.14 -9.28
CA TYR A 438 -32.58 7.01 -10.18
C TYR A 438 -33.89 7.09 -9.40
N TYR A 439 -34.05 6.26 -8.36
CA TYR A 439 -35.26 6.27 -7.53
C TYR A 439 -35.46 7.60 -6.81
N MET A 440 -34.41 8.19 -6.25
CA MET A 440 -34.51 9.48 -5.58
C MET A 440 -34.96 10.59 -6.54
N VAL A 441 -34.41 10.64 -7.75
CA VAL A 441 -34.83 11.60 -8.77
C VAL A 441 -36.27 11.33 -9.21
N VAL A 442 -36.67 10.07 -9.37
CA VAL A 442 -38.05 9.70 -9.68
C VAL A 442 -39.02 10.15 -8.57
N ALA A 443 -38.64 10.09 -7.30
CA ALA A 443 -39.50 10.52 -6.18
C ALA A 443 -39.52 12.04 -6.00
N TRP A 444 -38.35 12.66 -5.86
CA TRP A 444 -38.21 14.04 -5.39
C TRP A 444 -37.83 15.03 -6.49
N GLY A 445 -37.43 14.57 -7.67
CA GLY A 445 -36.92 15.42 -8.74
C GLY A 445 -35.49 15.85 -8.45
N ASP A 446 -35.26 17.14 -8.29
CA ASP A 446 -33.95 17.66 -7.91
C ASP A 446 -33.63 17.25 -6.46
N VAL A 447 -32.45 16.68 -6.24
CA VAL A 447 -31.99 16.21 -4.93
C VAL A 447 -30.51 16.55 -4.73
N PRO A 448 -30.02 16.68 -3.49
CA PRO A 448 -28.59 16.77 -3.25
C PRO A 448 -27.85 15.55 -3.82
N TYR A 449 -26.87 15.79 -4.68
CA TYR A 449 -25.98 14.76 -5.19
C TYR A 449 -24.69 14.75 -4.38
N VAL A 450 -24.40 13.61 -3.76
CA VAL A 450 -23.25 13.38 -2.89
C VAL A 450 -22.34 12.37 -3.59
N ASP A 451 -21.15 12.82 -4.00
CA ASP A 451 -20.16 12.05 -4.76
C ASP A 451 -18.82 11.86 -4.05
N SER A 452 -18.68 12.35 -2.81
CA SER A 452 -17.51 12.11 -1.94
C SER A 452 -17.89 12.01 -0.47
N THR A 453 -17.04 11.36 0.34
CA THR A 453 -17.25 11.24 1.80
C THR A 453 -17.00 12.54 2.58
N ASP A 454 -16.35 13.53 1.96
CA ASP A 454 -16.10 14.87 2.51
C ASP A 454 -17.34 15.78 2.53
N PHE A 455 -18.46 15.28 2.00
CA PHE A 455 -19.71 16.02 1.96
C PHE A 455 -20.21 16.37 3.36
N GLY A 456 -20.09 17.65 3.73
CA GLY A 456 -20.53 18.21 5.02
C GLY A 456 -19.44 18.36 6.10
N VAL A 457 -18.17 18.05 5.82
CA VAL A 457 -17.05 18.26 6.78
C VAL A 457 -16.52 19.71 6.73
N ALA A 458 -16.80 20.45 5.65
CA ALA A 458 -16.56 21.89 5.57
C ALA A 458 -17.72 22.65 6.25
N GLY A 459 -17.49 23.10 7.49
CA GLY A 459 -18.46 23.78 8.35
C GLY A 459 -19.38 24.78 7.63
N GLY A 460 -20.69 24.55 7.73
CA GLY A 460 -21.72 25.56 7.44
C GLY A 460 -22.21 25.69 6.00
N SER A 461 -21.81 24.81 5.07
CA SER A 461 -22.30 24.87 3.69
C SER A 461 -23.75 24.38 3.58
N SER A 462 -24.67 25.23 3.12
CA SER A 462 -26.05 24.82 2.78
C SER A 462 -26.02 23.68 1.75
N ILE A 463 -26.80 22.62 1.96
CA ILE A 463 -26.91 21.51 1.02
C ILE A 463 -27.82 21.95 -0.14
N PHE A 464 -27.26 22.06 -1.35
CA PHE A 464 -28.02 22.45 -2.54
C PHE A 464 -28.54 21.23 -3.30
N LYS A 465 -29.68 21.37 -3.97
CA LYS A 465 -30.22 20.34 -4.87
C LYS A 465 -29.49 20.41 -6.20
N THR A 466 -29.03 19.27 -6.68
CA THR A 466 -28.53 19.09 -8.06
C THR A 466 -29.73 18.77 -8.95
N SER A 467 -29.74 19.33 -10.16
CA SER A 467 -30.90 19.14 -11.03
C SER A 467 -31.03 17.69 -11.50
N GLN A 468 -32.27 17.23 -11.69
CA GLN A 468 -32.57 15.93 -12.29
C GLN A 468 -31.78 15.70 -13.59
N SER A 469 -31.70 16.72 -14.46
CA SER A 469 -31.00 16.60 -15.75
C SER A 469 -29.51 16.33 -15.57
N GLU A 470 -28.86 17.04 -14.63
CA GLU A 470 -27.44 16.87 -14.35
C GLU A 470 -27.15 15.49 -13.73
N ILE A 471 -27.97 15.07 -12.75
CA ILE A 471 -27.83 13.75 -12.13
C ILE A 471 -27.95 12.66 -13.20
N PHE A 472 -29.01 12.66 -14.02
CA PHE A 472 -29.15 11.66 -15.07
C PHE A 472 -28.03 11.67 -16.10
N SER A 473 -27.50 12.83 -16.48
CA SER A 473 -26.33 12.89 -17.38
C SER A 473 -25.11 12.20 -16.78
N ARG A 474 -24.86 12.35 -15.47
CA ARG A 474 -23.77 11.65 -14.76
C ARG A 474 -24.04 10.13 -14.72
N LEU A 475 -25.22 9.72 -14.27
CA LEU A 475 -25.58 8.30 -14.16
C LEU A 475 -25.54 7.56 -15.51
N ILE A 476 -25.96 8.20 -16.61
CA ILE A 476 -25.88 7.61 -17.95
C ILE A 476 -24.43 7.29 -18.31
N LYS A 477 -23.51 8.23 -18.07
CA LYS A 477 -22.08 8.04 -18.36
C LYS A 477 -21.50 6.92 -17.51
N GLU A 478 -21.74 6.96 -16.19
CA GLU A 478 -21.28 5.95 -15.24
C GLU A 478 -21.77 4.54 -15.62
N LEU A 479 -23.06 4.38 -15.97
CA LEU A 479 -23.62 3.10 -16.38
C LEU A 479 -23.06 2.59 -17.71
N GLN A 480 -22.82 3.48 -18.67
CA GLN A 480 -22.21 3.11 -19.95
C GLN A 480 -20.79 2.58 -19.76
N GLU A 481 -19.98 3.25 -18.95
CA GLU A 481 -18.61 2.83 -18.62
C GLU A 481 -18.61 1.55 -17.77
N ALA A 482 -19.52 1.44 -16.79
CA ALA A 482 -19.62 0.25 -15.95
C ALA A 482 -19.95 -1.01 -16.77
N MET A 483 -20.85 -0.90 -17.76
CA MET A 483 -21.24 -2.05 -18.59
C MET A 483 -20.07 -2.74 -19.28
N ASP A 484 -18.97 -2.05 -19.58
CA ASP A 484 -17.79 -2.65 -20.21
C ASP A 484 -17.02 -3.59 -19.27
N ASN A 485 -17.12 -3.35 -17.95
CA ASN A 485 -16.41 -4.12 -16.92
C ASN A 485 -17.28 -5.20 -16.25
N LEU A 486 -18.61 -5.09 -16.36
CA LEU A 486 -19.53 -6.05 -15.75
C LEU A 486 -19.67 -7.32 -16.60
N GLU A 487 -19.82 -8.47 -15.93
CA GLU A 487 -20.00 -9.77 -16.56
C GLU A 487 -21.39 -9.95 -17.22
N GLU A 488 -21.40 -10.56 -18.41
CA GLU A 488 -22.64 -10.98 -19.09
C GLU A 488 -23.11 -12.32 -18.50
N LYS A 489 -23.89 -12.25 -17.42
CA LYS A 489 -24.41 -13.42 -16.70
C LYS A 489 -25.83 -13.18 -16.19
N LYS A 490 -26.51 -14.26 -15.79
CA LYS A 490 -27.72 -14.17 -14.96
C LYS A 490 -27.36 -13.49 -13.63
N ASN A 491 -28.18 -12.53 -13.21
CA ASN A 491 -28.04 -11.89 -11.89
C ASN A 491 -28.72 -12.74 -10.80
N GLU A 492 -28.10 -12.88 -9.62
CA GLU A 492 -28.57 -13.74 -8.53
C GLU A 492 -28.44 -13.07 -7.14
N SER A 493 -29.15 -11.97 -6.92
CA SER A 493 -28.94 -11.12 -5.73
C SER A 493 -29.42 -11.70 -4.39
N LEU A 494 -30.04 -12.88 -4.38
CA LEU A 494 -30.59 -13.52 -3.18
C LEU A 494 -29.76 -14.70 -2.65
N ARG A 495 -28.70 -15.09 -3.35
CA ARG A 495 -27.90 -16.27 -2.98
C ARG A 495 -26.92 -15.99 -1.85
N ASP A 496 -26.05 -15.00 -2.05
CA ASP A 496 -25.10 -14.55 -1.03
C ASP A 496 -24.68 -13.08 -1.23
N VAL A 497 -23.83 -12.56 -0.34
CA VAL A 497 -23.39 -11.16 -0.34
C VAL A 497 -22.54 -10.80 -1.57
N ASN A 498 -21.75 -11.74 -2.10
CA ASN A 498 -20.98 -11.52 -3.33
C ASN A 498 -21.93 -11.43 -4.53
N ASP A 499 -22.89 -12.34 -4.65
CA ASP A 499 -23.84 -12.29 -5.77
C ASP A 499 -24.80 -11.10 -5.70
N PHE A 500 -25.07 -10.61 -4.48
CA PHE A 500 -25.73 -9.34 -4.29
C PHE A 500 -24.87 -8.22 -4.89
N PHE A 501 -23.64 -8.04 -4.41
CA PHE A 501 -22.80 -6.91 -4.80
C PHE A 501 -22.36 -6.92 -6.26
N PHE A 502 -21.91 -8.07 -6.77
CA PHE A 502 -21.40 -8.26 -8.11
C PHE A 502 -22.53 -8.48 -9.13
N VAL A 503 -23.29 -7.42 -9.32
CA VAL A 503 -24.41 -7.36 -10.25
C VAL A 503 -23.98 -7.65 -11.69
N SER A 504 -24.87 -8.25 -12.48
CA SER A 504 -24.59 -8.52 -13.89
C SER A 504 -24.75 -7.28 -14.76
N ARG A 505 -24.20 -7.35 -15.98
CA ARG A 505 -24.34 -6.29 -16.99
C ARG A 505 -25.80 -5.96 -17.31
N ASP A 506 -26.72 -6.92 -17.16
CA ASP A 506 -28.16 -6.68 -17.36
C ASP A 506 -28.75 -5.71 -16.33
N VAL A 507 -28.27 -5.71 -15.08
CA VAL A 507 -28.75 -4.76 -14.06
C VAL A 507 -28.43 -3.32 -14.48
N ALA A 508 -27.18 -3.07 -14.90
CA ALA A 508 -26.78 -1.75 -15.42
C ALA A 508 -27.55 -1.37 -16.69
N ARG A 509 -27.76 -2.35 -17.58
CA ARG A 509 -28.48 -2.18 -18.85
C ARG A 509 -29.94 -1.80 -18.67
N ILE A 510 -30.64 -2.42 -17.73
CA ILE A 510 -32.04 -2.13 -17.40
C ILE A 510 -32.14 -0.75 -16.78
N LEU A 511 -31.29 -0.44 -15.80
CA LEU A 511 -31.28 0.86 -15.15
C LEU A 511 -30.99 2.01 -16.12
N LEU A 512 -30.06 1.80 -17.06
CA LEU A 512 -29.78 2.76 -18.13
C LEU A 512 -31.00 2.93 -19.06
N ALA A 513 -31.70 1.85 -19.38
CA ALA A 513 -32.94 1.92 -20.16
C ALA A 513 -34.03 2.69 -19.41
N ASP A 514 -34.18 2.48 -18.10
CA ASP A 514 -35.15 3.20 -17.28
C ASP A 514 -34.88 4.70 -17.25
N ILE A 515 -33.62 5.12 -17.10
CA ILE A 515 -33.23 6.53 -17.18
C ILE A 515 -33.55 7.10 -18.57
N TYR A 516 -33.21 6.38 -19.65
CA TYR A 516 -33.55 6.81 -21.01
C TYR A 516 -35.07 6.93 -21.22
N MET A 517 -35.87 5.98 -20.75
CA MET A 517 -37.32 6.05 -20.81
C MET A 517 -37.87 7.25 -20.02
N TYR A 518 -37.29 7.55 -18.86
CA TYR A 518 -37.69 8.70 -18.05
C TYR A 518 -37.36 10.04 -18.72
N GLN A 519 -36.29 10.09 -19.52
CA GLN A 519 -35.93 11.24 -20.37
C GLN A 519 -36.70 11.28 -21.70
N GLY A 520 -37.53 10.27 -22.01
CA GLY A 520 -38.25 10.14 -23.29
C GLY A 520 -37.39 9.61 -24.46
N ASN A 521 -36.18 9.13 -24.18
CA ASN A 521 -35.23 8.56 -25.15
C ASN A 521 -35.53 7.07 -25.43
N TYR A 522 -36.71 6.78 -25.97
CA TYR A 522 -37.22 5.42 -26.12
C TYR A 522 -36.47 4.55 -27.13
N LEU A 523 -35.78 5.13 -28.12
CA LEU A 523 -34.97 4.36 -29.08
C LEU A 523 -33.75 3.72 -28.41
N GLN A 524 -33.03 4.49 -27.57
CA GLN A 524 -31.89 3.99 -26.80
C GLN A 524 -32.33 2.93 -25.79
N ALA A 525 -33.43 3.17 -25.07
CA ALA A 525 -33.99 2.21 -24.13
C ALA A 525 -34.41 0.89 -24.80
N GLU A 526 -35.08 0.97 -25.97
CA GLU A 526 -35.48 -0.21 -26.75
C GLU A 526 -34.28 -1.11 -27.04
N SER A 527 -33.16 -0.54 -27.51
CA SER A 527 -31.97 -1.30 -27.86
C SER A 527 -31.34 -2.00 -26.65
N LEU A 528 -31.43 -1.41 -25.45
CA LEU A 528 -30.88 -1.99 -24.23
C LEU A 528 -31.78 -3.13 -23.75
N LEU A 529 -33.09 -2.92 -23.67
CA LEU A 529 -34.04 -3.95 -23.23
C LEU A 529 -34.10 -5.13 -24.20
N ALA A 530 -33.98 -4.89 -25.50
CA ALA A 530 -33.89 -5.94 -26.52
C ALA A 530 -32.69 -6.88 -26.26
N LYS A 531 -31.55 -6.34 -25.83
CA LYS A 531 -30.36 -7.14 -25.48
C LYS A 531 -30.64 -8.07 -24.30
N VAL A 532 -31.27 -7.57 -23.22
CA VAL A 532 -31.68 -8.38 -22.05
C VAL A 532 -32.56 -9.55 -22.50
N ILE A 533 -33.57 -9.28 -23.34
CA ILE A 533 -34.50 -10.29 -23.86
C ILE A 533 -33.77 -11.34 -24.71
N SER A 534 -32.86 -10.89 -25.59
CA SER A 534 -32.10 -11.80 -26.46
C SER A 534 -31.03 -12.61 -25.72
N GLY A 535 -30.58 -12.15 -24.55
CA GLY A 535 -29.56 -12.83 -23.74
C GLY A 535 -30.02 -14.17 -23.18
N GLY A 536 -31.33 -14.37 -22.99
CA GLY A 536 -31.92 -15.67 -22.62
C GLY A 536 -31.66 -16.12 -21.18
N PHE A 537 -31.11 -15.27 -20.31
CA PHE A 537 -30.87 -15.58 -18.90
C PHE A 537 -32.15 -15.64 -18.04
N TYR A 538 -33.22 -15.02 -18.52
CA TYR A 538 -34.49 -14.89 -17.80
C TYR A 538 -35.64 -15.40 -18.65
N MET A 539 -36.66 -15.94 -17.98
CA MET A 539 -37.80 -16.55 -18.65
C MET A 539 -39.08 -16.19 -17.91
N LEU A 540 -40.14 -15.96 -18.69
CA LEU A 540 -41.46 -15.67 -18.18
C LEU A 540 -42.08 -16.93 -17.55
N ASP A 541 -42.65 -16.77 -16.36
CA ASP A 541 -43.39 -17.75 -15.60
C ASP A 541 -44.74 -17.16 -15.13
N SER A 542 -45.46 -17.91 -14.30
CA SER A 542 -46.79 -17.54 -13.81
C SER A 542 -46.75 -16.56 -12.61
N SER A 543 -45.59 -16.02 -12.23
CA SER A 543 -45.46 -15.12 -11.08
C SER A 543 -46.32 -13.87 -11.24
N ASN A 544 -46.94 -13.44 -10.14
CA ASN A 544 -47.68 -12.19 -10.07
C ASN A 544 -47.23 -11.42 -8.84
N TYR A 545 -46.48 -10.34 -9.04
CA TYR A 545 -45.92 -9.54 -7.95
C TYR A 545 -46.92 -8.57 -7.30
N ASN A 546 -48.23 -8.73 -7.55
CA ASN A 546 -49.29 -8.23 -6.67
C ASN A 546 -49.67 -9.25 -5.59
N GLN A 547 -49.29 -10.53 -5.74
CA GLN A 547 -49.63 -11.60 -4.80
C GLN A 547 -48.54 -11.73 -3.73
N LYS A 548 -48.95 -11.84 -2.46
CA LYS A 548 -48.03 -11.98 -1.33
C LYS A 548 -47.29 -13.32 -1.37
N GLU A 549 -47.91 -14.33 -1.96
CA GLU A 549 -47.38 -15.66 -2.16
C GLU A 549 -46.11 -15.59 -3.01
N THR A 550 -46.12 -14.86 -4.13
CA THR A 550 -44.94 -14.66 -4.97
C THR A 550 -43.78 -14.03 -4.18
N ILE A 551 -44.04 -13.02 -3.35
CA ILE A 551 -42.99 -12.39 -2.53
C ILE A 551 -42.48 -13.34 -1.43
N THR A 552 -43.38 -14.13 -0.84
CA THR A 552 -43.06 -15.12 0.19
C THR A 552 -42.22 -16.27 -0.38
N ASP A 553 -42.54 -16.73 -1.59
CA ASP A 553 -41.81 -17.77 -2.29
C ASP A 553 -40.40 -17.32 -2.63
N LEU A 554 -40.21 -16.07 -3.11
CA LEU A 554 -38.88 -15.50 -3.34
C LEU A 554 -38.06 -15.42 -2.05
N TYR A 555 -38.69 -15.04 -0.94
CA TYR A 555 -38.01 -14.95 0.35
C TYR A 555 -37.54 -16.32 0.85
N ASN A 556 -38.35 -17.35 0.67
CA ASN A 556 -38.07 -18.70 1.17
C ASN A 556 -37.16 -19.51 0.23
N ASN A 557 -37.31 -19.34 -1.07
CA ASN A 557 -36.73 -20.22 -2.09
C ASN A 557 -35.65 -19.55 -2.96
N GLY A 558 -35.45 -18.23 -2.85
CA GLY A 558 -34.50 -17.47 -3.67
C GLY A 558 -35.08 -17.02 -5.01
N SER A 559 -34.21 -16.60 -5.93
CA SER A 559 -34.60 -16.01 -7.22
C SER A 559 -35.33 -17.02 -8.12
N GLY A 560 -36.51 -16.63 -8.63
CA GLY A 560 -37.20 -17.36 -9.69
C GLY A 560 -36.58 -17.14 -11.08
N THR A 561 -37.24 -17.64 -12.13
CA THR A 561 -36.81 -17.43 -13.53
C THR A 561 -37.00 -16.00 -14.03
N GLU A 562 -37.89 -15.24 -13.39
CA GLU A 562 -38.14 -13.83 -13.73
C GLU A 562 -37.36 -12.82 -12.88
N THR A 563 -36.82 -13.22 -11.73
CA THR A 563 -36.22 -12.25 -10.79
C THR A 563 -34.82 -11.89 -11.26
N ILE A 564 -34.58 -10.60 -11.47
CA ILE A 564 -33.28 -10.08 -11.91
C ILE A 564 -32.57 -9.47 -10.72
N LEU A 565 -33.19 -8.52 -10.03
CA LEU A 565 -32.63 -7.86 -8.84
C LEU A 565 -33.70 -7.77 -7.76
N ALA A 566 -33.36 -8.20 -6.55
CA ALA A 566 -34.18 -8.07 -5.36
C ALA A 566 -33.34 -7.71 -4.14
N VAL A 567 -33.93 -6.94 -3.23
CA VAL A 567 -33.36 -6.58 -1.93
C VAL A 567 -34.16 -7.24 -0.81
N ARG A 568 -33.47 -7.63 0.27
CA ARG A 568 -34.08 -8.34 1.39
C ARG A 568 -33.84 -7.62 2.71
N ASN A 569 -34.91 -7.42 3.47
CA ASN A 569 -34.91 -6.86 4.81
C ASN A 569 -35.28 -7.95 5.85
N GLY A 570 -35.00 -7.69 7.13
CA GLY A 570 -35.55 -8.48 8.22
C GLY A 570 -37.07 -8.34 8.32
N VAL A 571 -37.75 -9.28 8.98
CA VAL A 571 -39.20 -9.23 9.16
C VAL A 571 -39.58 -7.99 10.00
N MET A 572 -40.34 -7.07 9.41
CA MET A 572 -40.92 -5.92 10.12
C MET A 572 -42.44 -6.09 10.18
N THR A 573 -43.00 -6.27 11.37
CA THR A 573 -44.46 -6.24 11.59
C THR A 573 -44.87 -4.94 12.26
N ARG A 574 -45.87 -4.25 11.70
CA ARG A 574 -46.62 -3.19 12.39
C ARG A 574 -48.11 -3.53 12.31
N SER A 575 -48.80 -3.42 13.44
CA SER A 575 -50.18 -3.85 13.59
C SER A 575 -51.21 -2.77 13.22
N ASN A 576 -52.37 -3.27 12.77
CA ASN A 576 -53.68 -2.65 12.65
C ASN A 576 -53.90 -1.60 11.55
N ILE A 577 -53.63 -2.01 10.30
CA ILE A 577 -54.44 -1.95 9.06
C ILE A 577 -53.69 -2.89 8.07
N SER A 578 -54.37 -3.69 7.24
CA SER A 578 -53.74 -4.73 6.39
C SER A 578 -53.04 -4.13 5.15
N LEU A 579 -51.94 -3.38 5.35
CA LEU A 579 -50.96 -3.04 4.32
C LEU A 579 -49.60 -3.57 4.80
N GLY A 580 -48.98 -4.45 4.02
CA GLY A 580 -47.74 -5.12 4.41
C GLY A 580 -46.52 -4.37 3.90
N VAL A 581 -45.55 -4.12 4.77
CA VAL A 581 -44.20 -3.75 4.35
C VAL A 581 -43.48 -5.05 3.95
N PRO A 582 -43.17 -5.27 2.67
CA PRO A 582 -42.58 -6.52 2.22
C PRO A 582 -41.15 -6.68 2.79
N SER A 583 -40.83 -7.89 3.27
CA SER A 583 -39.48 -8.26 3.73
C SER A 583 -38.51 -8.57 2.57
N LEU A 584 -39.01 -8.63 1.34
CA LEU A 584 -38.23 -8.77 0.12
C LEU A 584 -38.91 -7.95 -0.98
N VAL A 585 -38.14 -7.13 -1.69
CA VAL A 585 -38.65 -6.29 -2.77
C VAL A 585 -37.89 -6.63 -4.06
N PRO A 586 -38.57 -7.20 -5.07
CA PRO A 586 -38.02 -7.35 -6.41
C PRO A 586 -37.98 -5.98 -7.10
N LEU A 587 -36.79 -5.47 -7.38
CA LEU A 587 -36.57 -4.17 -8.01
C LEU A 587 -36.56 -4.26 -9.53
N MET A 588 -36.08 -5.39 -10.07
CA MET A 588 -36.03 -5.66 -11.50
C MET A 588 -36.54 -7.07 -11.76
N THR A 589 -37.50 -7.18 -12.68
CA THR A 589 -38.08 -8.45 -13.08
C THR A 589 -38.15 -8.54 -14.60
N TYR A 590 -38.12 -9.77 -15.13
CA TYR A 590 -38.26 -9.99 -16.56
C TYR A 590 -39.64 -9.54 -17.08
N THR A 591 -40.67 -9.64 -16.24
CA THR A 591 -41.99 -9.06 -16.51
C THR A 591 -41.91 -7.56 -16.75
N ASP A 592 -41.20 -6.81 -15.90
CA ASP A 592 -41.01 -5.38 -16.10
C ASP A 592 -40.21 -5.06 -17.35
N VAL A 593 -39.14 -5.82 -17.64
CA VAL A 593 -38.34 -5.68 -18.87
C VAL A 593 -39.22 -5.82 -20.12
N LEU A 594 -40.09 -6.83 -20.19
CA LEU A 594 -40.99 -7.02 -21.33
C LEU A 594 -42.03 -5.91 -21.45
N LEU A 595 -42.58 -5.43 -20.33
CA LEU A 595 -43.54 -4.33 -20.32
C LEU A 595 -42.88 -2.99 -20.71
N SER A 596 -41.67 -2.72 -20.24
CA SER A 596 -40.85 -1.57 -20.63
C SER A 596 -40.44 -1.63 -22.09
N TYR A 597 -40.12 -2.81 -22.62
CA TYR A 597 -39.82 -3.01 -24.03
C TYR A 597 -41.05 -2.77 -24.91
N ALA A 598 -42.22 -3.28 -24.51
CA ALA A 598 -43.49 -2.99 -25.18
C ALA A 598 -43.85 -1.49 -25.15
N GLU A 599 -43.56 -0.81 -24.04
CA GLU A 599 -43.70 0.65 -23.94
C GLU A 599 -42.80 1.37 -24.94
N CYS A 600 -41.51 1.00 -25.03
CA CYS A 600 -40.58 1.58 -25.98
C CYS A 600 -41.05 1.39 -27.43
N LEU A 601 -41.44 0.16 -27.79
CA LEU A 601 -42.01 -0.14 -29.11
C LEU A 601 -43.23 0.73 -29.42
N CYS A 602 -44.16 0.86 -28.47
CA CYS A 602 -45.34 1.71 -28.62
C CYS A 602 -44.96 3.18 -28.85
N LYS A 603 -44.03 3.72 -28.04
CA LYS A 603 -43.56 5.12 -28.12
C LYS A 603 -42.74 5.40 -29.37
N ASN A 604 -42.08 4.39 -29.92
CA ASN A 604 -41.36 4.46 -31.20
C ASN A 604 -42.28 4.23 -32.41
N GLY A 605 -43.62 4.19 -32.23
CA GLY A 605 -44.61 4.03 -33.29
C GLY A 605 -44.83 2.59 -33.76
N ARG A 606 -44.10 1.61 -33.19
CA ARG A 606 -44.18 0.18 -33.51
C ARG A 606 -45.27 -0.53 -32.71
N THR A 607 -46.49 0.00 -32.83
CA THR A 607 -47.64 -0.41 -32.01
C THR A 607 -48.00 -1.90 -32.17
N SER A 608 -47.94 -2.45 -33.39
CA SER A 608 -48.20 -3.88 -33.63
C SER A 608 -47.18 -4.79 -32.95
N ASP A 609 -45.91 -4.40 -32.95
CA ASP A 609 -44.84 -5.16 -32.28
C ASP A 609 -45.03 -5.12 -30.76
N ALA A 610 -45.44 -3.97 -30.22
CA ALA A 610 -45.78 -3.82 -28.81
C ALA A 610 -46.95 -4.75 -28.41
N GLU A 611 -48.00 -4.87 -29.24
CA GLU A 611 -49.09 -5.82 -29.00
C GLU A 611 -48.62 -7.27 -29.02
N ILE A 612 -47.71 -7.64 -29.94
CA ILE A 612 -47.13 -8.98 -29.98
C ILE A 612 -46.38 -9.29 -28.68
N GLN A 613 -45.58 -8.35 -28.16
CA GLN A 613 -44.88 -8.56 -26.89
C GLN A 613 -45.86 -8.66 -25.72
N LEU A 614 -46.88 -7.81 -25.68
CA LEU A 614 -47.87 -7.82 -24.63
C LEU A 614 -48.70 -9.12 -24.60
N ASN A 615 -49.01 -9.68 -25.77
CA ASN A 615 -49.73 -10.95 -25.87
C ASN A 615 -48.94 -12.11 -25.25
N LYS A 616 -47.60 -12.09 -25.26
CA LYS A 616 -46.79 -13.09 -24.55
C LYS A 616 -47.04 -13.07 -23.05
N LEU A 617 -47.13 -11.88 -22.46
CA LEU A 617 -47.48 -11.69 -21.05
C LEU A 617 -48.92 -12.14 -20.74
N VAL A 618 -49.86 -11.80 -21.63
CA VAL A 618 -51.26 -12.23 -21.51
C VAL A 618 -51.38 -13.75 -21.46
N THR A 619 -50.68 -14.46 -22.34
CA THR A 619 -50.70 -15.92 -22.37
C THR A 619 -50.03 -16.53 -21.14
N ALA A 620 -48.84 -16.07 -20.76
CA ALA A 620 -48.09 -16.68 -19.66
C ALA A 620 -48.69 -16.42 -18.26
N LYS A 621 -49.38 -15.29 -18.09
CA LYS A 621 -49.93 -14.84 -16.80
C LYS A 621 -51.46 -14.80 -16.76
N GLU A 622 -52.11 -15.32 -17.80
CA GLU A 622 -53.57 -15.44 -17.93
C GLU A 622 -54.31 -14.09 -17.72
N LEU A 623 -53.74 -12.99 -18.24
CA LEU A 623 -54.23 -11.65 -17.97
C LEU A 623 -55.48 -11.29 -18.77
N GLN A 624 -56.34 -10.48 -18.18
CA GLN A 624 -57.42 -9.78 -18.89
C GLN A 624 -57.11 -8.29 -18.92
N LEU A 625 -56.69 -7.80 -20.07
CA LEU A 625 -56.26 -6.40 -20.23
C LEU A 625 -57.46 -5.50 -20.56
N SER A 626 -57.47 -4.33 -19.93
CA SER A 626 -58.46 -3.27 -20.17
C SER A 626 -57.83 -2.10 -20.94
N GLY A 627 -58.65 -1.35 -21.67
CA GLY A 627 -58.22 -0.15 -22.39
C GLY A 627 -58.32 -0.22 -23.91
N VAL A 628 -58.25 0.95 -24.54
CA VAL A 628 -58.39 1.09 -26.01
C VAL A 628 -57.03 1.09 -26.69
N THR A 629 -56.08 1.85 -26.16
CA THR A 629 -54.73 1.96 -26.74
C THR A 629 -53.79 0.88 -26.22
N VAL A 630 -52.70 0.62 -26.92
CA VAL A 630 -51.64 -0.29 -26.42
C VAL A 630 -51.05 0.20 -25.10
N LEU A 631 -50.89 1.53 -24.95
CA LEU A 631 -50.42 2.11 -23.70
C LEU A 631 -51.41 1.87 -22.54
N ASP A 632 -52.72 1.89 -22.80
CA ASP A 632 -53.72 1.53 -21.79
C ASP A 632 -53.63 0.06 -21.39
N LYS A 633 -53.41 -0.83 -22.36
CA LYS A 633 -53.23 -2.27 -22.10
C LYS A 633 -51.95 -2.54 -21.30
N ILE A 634 -50.84 -1.84 -21.60
CA ILE A 634 -49.60 -1.90 -20.82
C ILE A 634 -49.84 -1.41 -19.39
N LYS A 635 -50.51 -0.27 -19.22
CA LYS A 635 -50.93 0.23 -17.90
C LYS A 635 -51.77 -0.79 -17.15
N SER A 636 -52.75 -1.40 -17.81
CA SER A 636 -53.60 -2.46 -17.23
C SER A 636 -52.78 -3.66 -16.77
N ALA A 637 -51.79 -4.10 -17.55
CA ALA A 637 -50.91 -5.21 -17.19
C ALA A 637 -50.04 -4.87 -15.98
N ARG A 638 -49.37 -3.71 -15.99
CA ARG A 638 -48.51 -3.24 -14.88
C ARG A 638 -49.29 -3.16 -13.55
N LEU A 639 -50.47 -2.55 -13.56
CA LEU A 639 -51.31 -2.45 -12.36
C LEU A 639 -51.79 -3.81 -11.82
N GLN A 640 -51.87 -4.84 -12.67
CA GLN A 640 -52.26 -6.20 -12.28
C GLN A 640 -51.09 -7.08 -11.82
N LEU A 641 -49.83 -6.64 -12.02
CA LEU A 641 -48.66 -7.50 -11.89
C LEU A 641 -47.52 -6.98 -11.01
N THR A 642 -47.36 -5.66 -10.82
CA THR A 642 -46.11 -5.09 -10.30
C THR A 642 -46.27 -4.22 -9.05
N LEU A 643 -47.31 -4.42 -8.25
CA LEU A 643 -47.61 -3.63 -7.04
C LEU A 643 -46.49 -3.68 -6.00
N TYR A 644 -45.84 -4.84 -5.81
CA TYR A 644 -44.70 -5.00 -4.89
C TYR A 644 -43.34 -4.93 -5.59
N CYS A 645 -43.25 -4.34 -6.79
CA CYS A 645 -42.00 -4.24 -7.58
C CYS A 645 -41.45 -2.82 -7.75
N ASP A 646 -42.03 -1.81 -7.10
CA ASP A 646 -41.51 -0.43 -7.08
C ASP A 646 -41.26 0.19 -8.47
N VAL A 647 -42.06 -0.18 -9.48
CA VAL A 647 -41.91 0.32 -10.86
C VAL A 647 -43.10 1.17 -11.33
N ASN A 648 -44.24 1.13 -10.63
CA ASN A 648 -45.47 1.74 -11.12
C ASN A 648 -45.43 3.27 -11.03
N PHE A 649 -44.85 3.81 -9.97
CA PHE A 649 -44.77 5.26 -9.79
C PHE A 649 -43.96 5.91 -10.92
N ALA A 650 -42.78 5.34 -11.25
CA ALA A 650 -41.94 5.80 -12.34
C ALA A 650 -42.66 5.74 -13.70
N PHE A 651 -43.27 4.59 -14.01
CA PHE A 651 -44.03 4.37 -15.24
C PHE A 651 -45.18 5.37 -15.42
N LEU A 652 -46.03 5.53 -14.39
CA LEU A 652 -47.19 6.39 -14.46
C LEU A 652 -46.79 7.87 -14.57
N LYS A 653 -45.67 8.27 -13.95
CA LYS A 653 -45.14 9.64 -14.09
C LYS A 653 -44.62 9.91 -15.50
N ARG A 654 -43.71 9.07 -16.02
CA ARG A 654 -43.10 9.30 -17.35
C ARG A 654 -44.11 9.23 -18.49
N THR A 655 -45.22 8.51 -18.31
CA THR A 655 -46.31 8.42 -19.29
C THR A 655 -47.39 9.48 -19.13
N GLY A 656 -47.31 10.33 -18.09
CA GLY A 656 -48.29 11.38 -17.81
C GLY A 656 -49.62 10.87 -17.23
N LEU A 657 -49.69 9.61 -16.81
CA LEU A 657 -50.91 8.94 -16.34
C LEU A 657 -51.09 9.03 -14.82
N ALA A 658 -50.03 9.33 -14.06
CA ALA A 658 -50.03 9.29 -12.59
C ALA A 658 -51.13 10.13 -11.94
N LYS A 659 -51.33 11.37 -12.42
CA LYS A 659 -52.35 12.27 -11.86
C LYS A 659 -53.74 11.66 -11.91
N GLU A 660 -54.12 11.17 -13.10
CA GLU A 660 -55.43 10.58 -13.32
C GLU A 660 -55.55 9.25 -12.60
N VAL A 661 -54.56 8.36 -12.70
CA VAL A 661 -54.62 7.02 -12.11
C VAL A 661 -54.69 7.09 -10.60
N TYR A 662 -53.82 7.86 -9.96
CA TYR A 662 -53.77 7.98 -8.51
C TYR A 662 -54.78 8.98 -7.94
N GLY A 663 -55.38 9.85 -8.76
CA GLY A 663 -56.34 10.85 -8.28
C GLY A 663 -55.70 11.88 -7.34
N VAL A 664 -54.52 12.39 -7.72
CA VAL A 664 -53.73 13.36 -6.95
C VAL A 664 -53.51 14.65 -7.74
N GLU A 665 -53.11 15.70 -7.04
CA GLU A 665 -52.74 17.00 -7.59
C GLU A 665 -51.34 16.95 -8.20
N ASN A 666 -51.05 17.87 -9.12
CA ASN A 666 -49.77 17.87 -9.85
C ASN A 666 -48.54 17.92 -8.94
N TYR A 667 -48.61 18.66 -7.83
CA TYR A 667 -47.48 18.78 -6.90
C TYR A 667 -47.14 17.46 -6.20
N ARG A 668 -48.13 16.56 -6.04
CA ARG A 668 -47.97 15.23 -5.42
C ARG A 668 -47.38 14.18 -6.37
N LEU A 669 -47.00 14.59 -7.58
CA LEU A 669 -46.17 13.78 -8.46
C LEU A 669 -44.69 13.84 -8.03
N LEU A 670 -44.33 14.73 -7.11
CA LEU A 670 -43.06 14.69 -6.38
C LEU A 670 -43.37 14.46 -4.90
N LEU A 671 -42.49 13.74 -4.20
CA LEU A 671 -42.56 13.63 -2.76
C LEU A 671 -42.06 14.92 -2.11
N PRO A 672 -42.53 15.27 -0.89
CA PRO A 672 -41.95 16.36 -0.13
C PRO A 672 -40.53 16.00 0.32
N ILE A 673 -39.67 17.00 0.42
CA ILE A 673 -38.40 16.89 1.15
C ILE A 673 -38.72 16.75 2.64
N PRO A 674 -38.07 15.83 3.39
CA PRO A 674 -38.34 15.68 4.82
C PRO A 674 -38.20 17.00 5.57
N GLN A 675 -39.14 17.30 6.46
CA GLN A 675 -39.22 18.58 7.16
C GLN A 675 -37.94 18.92 7.94
N ARG A 676 -37.27 17.89 8.50
CA ARG A 676 -36.00 18.06 9.22
C ARG A 676 -34.89 18.55 8.32
N ASP A 677 -34.77 18.01 7.11
CA ASP A 677 -33.77 18.38 6.11
C ASP A 677 -34.01 19.79 5.54
N VAL A 678 -35.28 20.20 5.44
CA VAL A 678 -35.64 21.60 5.12
C VAL A 678 -35.20 22.56 6.23
N ILE A 679 -35.53 22.26 7.50
CA ILE A 679 -35.25 23.15 8.64
C ILE A 679 -33.76 23.18 8.98
N ALA A 680 -33.14 22.02 9.12
CA ALA A 680 -31.77 21.88 9.62
C ALA A 680 -30.72 21.87 8.50
N GLY A 681 -31.05 21.29 7.34
CA GLY A 681 -30.13 21.19 6.18
C GLY A 681 -30.23 22.36 5.20
N GLY A 682 -31.27 23.20 5.33
CA GLY A 682 -31.51 24.34 4.44
C GLY A 682 -31.95 23.95 3.03
N ILE A 683 -32.39 22.71 2.81
CA ILE A 683 -32.80 22.22 1.49
C ILE A 683 -34.17 22.82 1.14
N SER A 684 -34.31 23.39 -0.06
CA SER A 684 -35.57 23.96 -0.53
C SER A 684 -36.65 22.88 -0.75
N GLN A 685 -37.85 23.10 -0.21
CA GLN A 685 -39.01 22.23 -0.39
C GLN A 685 -39.47 22.16 -1.87
N ASN A 686 -40.10 21.05 -2.24
CA ASN A 686 -40.78 20.91 -3.53
C ASN A 686 -42.06 21.74 -3.58
N THR A 687 -42.30 22.40 -4.72
CA THR A 687 -43.40 23.36 -4.89
C THR A 687 -44.75 22.71 -4.58
N GLY A 688 -45.52 23.30 -3.67
CA GLY A 688 -46.87 22.86 -3.29
C GLY A 688 -46.97 22.18 -1.92
N TYR A 689 -45.83 21.83 -1.32
CA TYR A 689 -45.74 21.28 0.05
C TYR A 689 -45.38 22.33 1.10
#